data_AF-A0A1F3A793-F1
#
_entry.id   AF-A0A1F3A793-F1
#
_cell.length_a   1.000
_cell.length_b   1.000
_cell.length_c   1.000
_cell.angle_alpha   90.00
_cell.angle_beta   90.00
_cell.angle_gamma   90.00
#
_symmetry.space_group_name_H-M   'P 1'
#
loop_
_entity.id
_entity.type
_entity.pdbx_description
1 polymer ?
#
loop_
_entity_poly.entity_id
_entity_poly.type
_entity_poly.pdbx_seq_one_letter_code
_entity_poly.pdbx_strand_id
1 'polypeptide(L)'
;MSSSVSNFSHLIPEPSVDLQDFLAAAKTANAPAARRRKPAKLAGKSEVAGSALVAALLGSQFAQDAQAAEDFARARDELSWLRNVRICTGRAHFDAANRSHARFEHDGGASGGDFSHASHAGFSATGGFRHSAHALDDGDRMQTAFSRDGHGGHRGFEPRFSPRDGAGSHAHDDATELSTGGAQILTAAVSTGGHGHVIEDVATDKTTSGGKGSGGHTGHKPAPDPTDPTDPTVPTDPTDPTGPMPMDPAMMKEHAALMNLVPASAATHVAVTDGSWFDPNTWANHQVPGDGAKVLIPQGVTVDYDGKSPASIFTVRVDGEIDFATDVDTFMEVDTFVVTHTGVLTIGTEANPVDANVSTVISFADNGPINTVWDPMLLSRGLISHGAVDIHGAEKETFLKVAVDPMKGDTSLTLESPPDGWQVGDKLVLTGTHLVSTAGTAKDAPITTPTQDEELIITAINGNVITFDHPLAYNHEGARADLKAYVANYSRNIVFESEGGEATNVHQRGHVMFGMSDDVTVKYAEFYELGRTDKSVRSFDAATLSTTDSDTNVKARYSLHLHHTGVGDPSHPAIIEGNAVWGAPGWGFVQHDSNAIMSDNAAYDVFGAAFVAETGNEIGRWDHNIAIKSLGVNHITKDGSDVGAFDLGRTGTGFWFQGRLVDAVDNVAAGVPSGGGFTYFHRAPSGAEIPVDPDGAPLADALRYLDGVGSNTPNISIFLNNETIASEMGLEIVKANPKQDSDLRSVIDSFLAWEVKSGAAIQYTGHYTFKNIDFVATDSAGIGLKYTIGLDLANNVFDVVVNGGNIEGFYTGVRQAKTALNQFDFMNALDQWEYVYIDLNVKGATWDFTNPTAGDKFLTAADLTPGQLDYQSAYAETHITQVNSVYNLLGTKTDSIGQTAGYKPWDPDYIGKAELRGSIEQNGYWTTTDGRRVALIEEYYSDRATGDVIKVGVFVEIPTSYVLKAGGFTRIDPVNNGVLNQNSRAPIAQDDTASVTQGHSVVIDVLANDKDPDGDAIHLDGLFSQHGHVVANSDGTVSYFADPGFSGDDVFYYFVQDSNGDITKAQVTVTVDI
;
A
#
# COMPACT_ATOMS: atom_id res chain seq x y z
N MET A 1 58.48 -19.08 -16.92
CA MET A 1 59.57 -18.36 -17.64
C MET A 1 59.04 -17.97 -19.01
N SER A 2 59.47 -16.84 -19.59
CA SER A 2 59.32 -16.42 -21.02
C SER A 2 57.91 -16.56 -21.67
N SER A 3 57.13 -15.49 -21.86
CA SER A 3 57.16 -14.53 -23.00
C SER A 3 56.74 -15.15 -24.36
N SER A 4 55.93 -14.55 -25.25
CA SER A 4 55.74 -13.11 -25.59
C SER A 4 54.41 -12.88 -26.38
N VAL A 5 53.56 -11.88 -26.06
CA VAL A 5 53.45 -10.49 -26.63
C VAL A 5 52.71 -10.31 -27.99
N SER A 6 51.81 -9.31 -28.05
CA SER A 6 51.19 -8.58 -29.20
C SER A 6 50.04 -9.25 -30.02
N ASN A 7 49.01 -8.54 -30.55
CA ASN A 7 48.51 -7.15 -30.38
C ASN A 7 47.06 -6.96 -30.95
N PHE A 8 46.52 -5.72 -30.89
CA PHE A 8 45.21 -5.19 -31.38
C PHE A 8 43.99 -5.54 -30.48
N SER A 9 43.20 -4.64 -29.86
CA SER A 9 42.57 -3.32 -30.19
C SER A 9 41.22 -3.45 -30.93
N HIS A 10 40.12 -2.73 -30.63
CA HIS A 10 39.93 -1.45 -29.91
C HIS A 10 38.58 -1.42 -29.14
N LEU A 11 38.57 -0.87 -27.91
CA LEU A 11 37.87 0.35 -27.43
C LEU A 11 36.38 0.27 -27.06
N ILE A 12 36.11 0.85 -25.88
CA ILE A 12 34.82 1.28 -25.31
C ILE A 12 34.80 2.83 -25.42
N PRO A 13 33.65 3.49 -25.61
CA PRO A 13 33.57 4.96 -25.53
C PRO A 13 33.49 5.44 -24.07
N GLU A 14 34.24 6.50 -23.74
CA GLU A 14 34.03 7.34 -22.54
C GLU A 14 33.33 8.65 -22.97
N PRO A 15 32.46 9.24 -22.13
CA PRO A 15 31.87 10.55 -22.39
C PRO A 15 32.91 11.67 -22.23
N SER A 16 32.84 12.70 -23.08
CA SER A 16 33.82 13.80 -23.10
C SER A 16 33.28 15.08 -22.46
N VAL A 17 33.88 15.51 -21.35
CA VAL A 17 33.71 16.86 -20.78
C VAL A 17 34.93 17.70 -21.17
N ASP A 18 34.73 18.87 -21.80
CA ASP A 18 35.83 19.74 -22.25
C ASP A 18 36.37 20.61 -21.10
N LEU A 19 37.69 20.82 -21.09
CA LEU A 19 38.46 21.38 -19.97
C LEU A 19 39.03 22.76 -20.33
N GLN A 20 38.16 23.76 -20.51
CA GLN A 20 38.56 25.13 -20.86
C GLN A 20 38.36 26.19 -19.76
N ASP A 21 37.27 26.15 -18.97
CA ASP A 21 36.87 27.33 -18.17
C ASP A 21 37.50 27.45 -16.77
N PHE A 22 38.10 26.40 -16.20
CA PHE A 22 38.50 26.38 -14.79
C PHE A 22 39.88 26.99 -14.44
N LEU A 23 40.43 27.90 -15.26
CA LEU A 23 41.77 28.48 -15.05
C LEU A 23 41.90 30.02 -15.14
N ALA A 24 40.87 30.75 -14.71
CA ALA A 24 40.95 32.17 -14.36
C ALA A 24 40.15 32.47 -13.08
N ALA A 25 40.64 33.22 -12.07
CA ALA A 25 41.97 33.80 -11.90
C ALA A 25 42.34 33.96 -10.41
N ALA A 26 43.61 33.75 -10.06
CA ALA A 26 44.10 33.91 -8.69
C ALA A 26 45.49 34.58 -8.63
N LYS A 27 45.52 35.93 -8.44
CA LYS A 27 46.57 36.72 -7.72
C LYS A 27 46.40 38.24 -7.92
N THR A 28 45.95 38.96 -6.87
CA THR A 28 46.55 40.18 -6.27
C THR A 28 45.57 40.81 -5.26
N ALA A 29 45.94 41.52 -4.18
CA ALA A 29 47.10 41.45 -3.28
C ALA A 29 46.93 42.54 -2.17
N ASN A 30 47.06 42.20 -0.88
CA ASN A 30 47.79 42.95 0.18
C ASN A 30 47.35 42.60 1.62
N ALA A 31 48.30 42.72 2.56
CA ALA A 31 48.10 42.76 4.02
C ALA A 31 49.17 43.70 4.63
N PRO A 32 48.97 44.26 5.85
CA PRO A 32 49.52 43.61 7.08
C PRO A 32 48.56 43.79 8.29
N ALA A 33 48.83 43.39 9.56
CA ALA A 33 50.07 43.17 10.33
C ALA A 33 49.74 42.39 11.65
N ALA A 34 50.64 41.88 12.51
CA ALA A 34 52.07 41.55 12.43
C ALA A 34 52.64 40.88 13.72
N ARG A 35 53.55 39.87 13.55
CA ARG A 35 54.66 39.46 14.47
C ARG A 35 54.29 38.66 15.76
N ARG A 36 55.16 37.80 16.34
CA ARG A 36 56.54 37.32 15.98
C ARG A 36 56.86 35.92 16.58
N ARG A 37 57.95 35.28 16.08
CA ARG A 37 58.48 33.95 16.48
C ARG A 37 59.73 34.01 17.41
N LYS A 38 60.07 32.83 17.99
CA LYS A 38 61.42 32.25 18.33
C LYS A 38 61.81 32.09 19.83
N PRO A 39 62.68 31.09 20.19
CA PRO A 39 62.48 30.31 21.43
C PRO A 39 63.74 29.95 22.27
N ALA A 40 63.53 29.07 23.26
CA ALA A 40 64.43 28.04 23.85
C ALA A 40 65.45 28.41 24.96
N LYS A 41 65.47 27.57 26.02
CA LYS A 41 66.69 26.99 26.66
C LYS A 41 66.39 25.85 27.66
N LEU A 42 67.44 25.12 28.05
CA LEU A 42 67.44 23.92 28.92
C LEU A 42 67.53 24.29 30.43
N ALA A 43 67.05 23.42 31.34
CA ALA A 43 67.92 22.51 32.14
C ALA A 43 67.30 21.94 33.45
N GLY A 44 67.38 20.61 33.62
CA GLY A 44 68.07 19.97 34.76
C GLY A 44 67.56 20.06 36.22
N LYS A 45 66.67 19.12 36.59
CA LYS A 45 66.61 18.32 37.85
C LYS A 45 66.61 18.96 39.27
N SER A 46 65.73 18.36 40.10
CA SER A 46 65.84 18.05 41.55
C SER A 46 65.95 19.18 42.61
N GLU A 47 65.39 19.07 43.83
CA GLU A 47 64.31 18.23 44.42
C GLU A 47 64.00 18.78 45.85
N VAL A 48 62.97 18.24 46.53
CA VAL A 48 62.69 18.28 47.98
C VAL A 48 62.00 19.52 48.59
N ALA A 49 60.77 19.27 49.06
CA ALA A 49 60.01 19.85 50.19
C ALA A 49 59.57 21.34 50.19
N GLY A 50 58.28 21.55 50.52
CA GLY A 50 57.68 22.87 50.76
C GLY A 50 56.15 22.85 50.69
N SER A 51 55.49 22.15 51.62
CA SER A 51 54.03 21.92 51.58
C SER A 51 53.18 23.18 51.85
N ALA A 52 51.93 23.12 51.37
CA ALA A 52 50.78 23.98 51.71
C ALA A 52 50.78 25.44 51.20
N LEU A 53 50.11 25.66 50.05
CA LEU A 53 48.93 26.56 49.99
C LEU A 53 48.04 26.37 48.73
N VAL A 54 47.56 25.15 48.46
CA VAL A 54 46.43 24.93 47.51
C VAL A 54 45.45 23.92 48.11
N ALA A 55 44.56 24.41 48.97
CA ALA A 55 43.55 23.61 49.66
C ALA A 55 42.16 24.27 49.57
N ALA A 56 41.85 24.87 48.41
CA ALA A 56 40.67 25.72 48.21
C ALA A 56 40.04 25.64 46.80
N LEU A 57 40.42 24.66 45.98
CA LEU A 57 39.99 24.56 44.57
C LEU A 57 39.83 23.12 44.04
N LEU A 58 39.74 22.13 44.93
CA LEU A 58 39.48 20.71 44.63
C LEU A 58 38.50 20.13 45.66
N GLY A 59 37.38 20.83 45.90
CA GLY A 59 36.42 20.51 46.97
C GLY A 59 34.96 20.40 46.54
N SER A 60 34.64 20.58 45.26
CA SER A 60 33.27 20.60 44.74
C SER A 60 32.90 19.40 43.85
N GLN A 61 33.88 18.75 43.20
CA GLN A 61 33.63 17.73 42.18
C GLN A 61 33.64 16.27 42.67
N PHE A 62 33.86 16.03 43.98
CA PHE A 62 33.86 14.68 44.58
C PHE A 62 32.69 14.45 45.55
N ALA A 63 31.73 15.40 45.61
CA ALA A 63 30.55 15.32 46.47
C ALA A 63 29.26 14.96 45.70
N GLN A 64 29.21 15.18 44.38
CA GLN A 64 28.04 14.89 43.56
C GLN A 64 28.01 13.40 43.16
N ASP A 65 29.13 12.86 42.68
CA ASP A 65 29.28 11.44 42.31
C ASP A 65 29.02 10.47 43.48
N ALA A 66 29.29 10.91 44.72
CA ALA A 66 28.99 10.14 45.93
C ALA A 66 27.50 10.15 46.28
N GLN A 67 26.80 11.26 46.05
CA GLN A 67 25.37 11.39 46.32
C GLN A 67 24.55 10.53 45.33
N ALA A 68 24.88 10.57 44.05
CA ALA A 68 24.27 9.70 43.04
C ALA A 68 24.42 8.20 43.38
N ALA A 69 25.56 7.79 43.94
CA ALA A 69 25.79 6.41 44.37
C ALA A 69 25.00 6.01 45.64
N GLU A 70 24.76 6.94 46.58
CA GLU A 70 23.90 6.67 47.75
C GLU A 70 22.40 6.71 47.41
N ASP A 71 21.98 7.54 46.45
CA ASP A 71 20.58 7.63 46.01
C ASP A 71 20.20 6.40 45.15
N PHE A 72 21.11 5.93 44.28
CA PHE A 72 20.95 4.64 43.59
C PHE A 72 20.94 3.45 44.59
N ALA A 73 21.62 3.56 45.73
CA ALA A 73 21.54 2.57 46.80
C ALA A 73 20.21 2.62 47.57
N ARG A 74 19.59 3.80 47.71
CA ARG A 74 18.24 3.95 48.30
C ARG A 74 17.14 3.37 47.42
N ALA A 75 17.15 3.67 46.12
CA ALA A 75 16.19 3.12 45.14
C ALA A 75 16.18 1.57 45.17
N ARG A 76 17.32 0.95 45.49
CA ARG A 76 17.48 -0.50 45.54
C ARG A 76 16.95 -1.18 46.82
N ASP A 77 16.50 -0.42 47.82
CA ASP A 77 15.94 -0.97 49.08
C ASP A 77 14.39 -0.84 49.16
N GLU A 78 13.74 -0.07 48.28
CA GLU A 78 12.26 -0.05 48.16
C GLU A 78 11.71 -1.20 47.28
N LEU A 79 12.52 -1.75 46.36
CA LEU A 79 12.18 -2.91 45.51
C LEU A 79 12.22 -4.28 46.24
N SER A 80 11.85 -4.32 47.53
CA SER A 80 12.00 -5.49 48.40
C SER A 80 10.82 -6.48 48.39
N TRP A 81 10.09 -6.63 47.27
CA TRP A 81 8.95 -7.56 47.17
C TRP A 81 8.85 -8.45 45.92
N LEU A 82 9.98 -8.83 45.27
CA LEU A 82 9.95 -9.88 44.24
C LEU A 82 11.20 -10.81 44.23
N ARG A 83 11.42 -11.54 45.33
CA ARG A 83 12.39 -12.66 45.38
C ARG A 83 11.89 -13.87 46.18
N ASN A 84 11.06 -14.73 45.57
CA ASN A 84 10.91 -16.14 45.96
C ASN A 84 10.09 -17.01 44.97
N VAL A 85 10.54 -17.15 43.72
CA VAL A 85 10.20 -18.32 42.88
C VAL A 85 11.49 -18.91 42.31
N ARG A 86 11.56 -20.23 42.18
CA ARG A 86 12.72 -20.96 41.63
C ARG A 86 12.45 -21.40 40.20
N ILE A 87 13.52 -21.46 39.40
CA ILE A 87 13.57 -22.21 38.15
C ILE A 87 13.16 -23.67 38.43
N CYS A 88 12.12 -24.15 37.77
CA CYS A 88 11.69 -25.55 37.74
C CYS A 88 11.17 -25.89 36.34
N THR A 89 11.94 -26.68 35.58
CA THR A 89 11.49 -27.25 34.30
C THR A 89 10.31 -28.20 34.50
N GLY A 90 9.17 -27.98 33.84
CA GLY A 90 7.92 -28.72 34.11
C GLY A 90 7.09 -29.06 32.89
N ARG A 91 7.41 -30.17 32.21
CA ARG A 91 6.55 -30.76 31.15
C ARG A 91 5.41 -31.56 31.80
N ALA A 92 4.15 -31.10 31.66
CA ALA A 92 2.96 -31.93 31.90
C ALA A 92 1.72 -31.42 31.16
N HIS A 93 0.91 -32.35 30.64
CA HIS A 93 -0.49 -32.09 30.26
C HIS A 93 -1.32 -31.74 31.50
N PHE A 94 -2.46 -31.05 31.33
CA PHE A 94 -3.64 -31.34 32.14
C PHE A 94 -4.93 -31.33 31.32
N ASP A 95 -5.78 -32.33 31.62
CA ASP A 95 -7.17 -32.42 31.20
C ASP A 95 -8.08 -31.91 32.36
N ALA A 96 -9.38 -31.81 32.13
CA ALA A 96 -10.24 -30.83 32.79
C ALA A 96 -10.65 -31.10 34.27
N ALA A 97 -11.11 -29.98 34.86
CA ALA A 97 -12.14 -29.85 35.90
C ALA A 97 -11.80 -30.07 37.39
N ASN A 98 -12.19 -29.08 38.20
CA ASN A 98 -13.24 -29.31 39.21
C ASN A 98 -14.07 -28.04 39.51
N ARG A 99 -15.24 -28.18 40.15
CA ARG A 99 -16.21 -27.11 40.47
C ARG A 99 -16.50 -27.01 41.98
N SER A 100 -16.74 -25.79 42.48
CA SER A 100 -17.55 -25.55 43.71
C SER A 100 -17.89 -24.08 43.93
N HIS A 101 -19.07 -23.66 44.44
CA HIS A 101 -20.41 -24.28 44.46
C HIS A 101 -21.43 -23.29 45.10
N ALA A 102 -22.54 -22.95 44.44
CA ALA A 102 -23.85 -22.59 45.04
C ALA A 102 -24.83 -21.97 44.01
N ARG A 103 -26.16 -22.04 44.14
CA ARG A 103 -27.07 -23.13 44.61
C ARG A 103 -28.52 -22.68 44.37
N PHE A 104 -29.40 -23.48 43.75
CA PHE A 104 -30.84 -23.58 44.05
C PHE A 104 -31.51 -24.69 43.19
N GLU A 105 -32.06 -25.71 43.88
CA GLU A 105 -33.32 -26.47 43.66
C GLU A 105 -33.77 -26.96 42.24
N HIS A 106 -34.44 -28.12 42.04
CA HIS A 106 -34.92 -29.19 42.95
C HIS A 106 -35.04 -30.57 42.23
N ASP A 107 -34.82 -31.68 42.94
CA ASP A 107 -35.16 -33.13 42.71
C ASP A 107 -35.04 -33.86 41.34
N GLY A 108 -34.68 -35.16 41.36
CA GLY A 108 -34.82 -36.04 40.17
C GLY A 108 -34.65 -37.58 40.29
N GLY A 109 -33.62 -38.12 40.95
CA GLY A 109 -33.54 -39.55 41.37
C GLY A 109 -32.75 -40.60 40.53
N ALA A 110 -31.96 -41.43 41.25
CA ALA A 110 -31.57 -42.86 41.04
C ALA A 110 -30.82 -43.33 39.75
N SER A 111 -29.94 -44.36 39.75
CA SER A 111 -29.14 -45.06 40.80
C SER A 111 -28.17 -46.15 40.24
N GLY A 112 -26.90 -46.20 40.68
CA GLY A 112 -25.94 -47.34 40.51
C GLY A 112 -25.29 -47.52 39.11
N GLY A 113 -24.15 -48.23 38.93
CA GLY A 113 -23.19 -48.83 39.88
C GLY A 113 -22.07 -49.70 39.20
N ASP A 114 -20.99 -49.98 39.96
CA ASP A 114 -20.01 -51.11 39.87
C ASP A 114 -18.86 -51.25 38.80
N PHE A 115 -17.63 -51.43 39.33
CA PHE A 115 -16.44 -52.24 38.94
C PHE A 115 -15.93 -52.36 37.47
N SER A 116 -14.71 -51.90 37.11
CA SER A 116 -13.34 -52.53 37.21
C SER A 116 -12.96 -53.54 36.08
N HIS A 117 -11.70 -53.88 35.71
CA HIS A 117 -10.34 -53.71 36.29
C HIS A 117 -9.22 -54.05 35.24
N ALA A 118 -8.00 -53.44 35.34
CA ALA A 118 -6.66 -54.00 35.00
C ALA A 118 -6.28 -54.43 33.53
N SER A 119 -5.01 -54.62 33.09
CA SER A 119 -3.68 -54.01 33.42
C SER A 119 -2.50 -54.56 32.54
N HIS A 120 -1.55 -53.70 32.10
CA HIS A 120 -0.10 -54.01 31.76
C HIS A 120 0.18 -55.03 30.60
N ALA A 121 1.39 -55.28 30.04
CA ALA A 121 2.68 -54.58 29.72
C ALA A 121 3.55 -55.57 28.86
N GLY A 122 4.70 -55.30 28.20
CA GLY A 122 5.55 -54.11 27.95
C GLY A 122 6.93 -54.52 27.31
N PHE A 123 7.88 -53.57 27.19
CA PHE A 123 9.35 -53.72 26.92
C PHE A 123 9.97 -54.09 25.52
N SER A 124 10.46 -53.04 24.84
CA SER A 124 11.89 -52.77 24.45
C SER A 124 12.68 -53.45 23.30
N ALA A 125 13.38 -52.58 22.54
CA ALA A 125 14.83 -52.61 22.17
C ALA A 125 15.32 -53.02 20.75
N THR A 126 15.78 -52.00 19.99
CA THR A 126 17.04 -51.90 19.19
C THR A 126 17.46 -52.96 18.14
N GLY A 127 17.88 -52.52 16.93
CA GLY A 127 19.00 -53.20 16.22
C GLY A 127 19.13 -53.12 14.68
N GLY A 128 19.65 -52.03 14.13
CA GLY A 128 20.73 -51.97 13.11
C GLY A 128 20.74 -52.80 11.79
N PHE A 129 20.74 -52.05 10.68
CA PHE A 129 21.74 -52.08 9.57
C PHE A 129 21.83 -53.21 8.49
N ARG A 130 22.04 -52.71 7.25
CA ARG A 130 22.82 -53.22 6.08
C ARG A 130 22.10 -53.82 4.85
N HIS A 131 22.52 -53.24 3.71
CA HIS A 131 22.30 -53.60 2.31
C HIS A 131 22.51 -55.07 1.94
N SER A 132 21.87 -55.48 0.84
CA SER A 132 22.54 -56.14 -0.30
C SER A 132 21.75 -55.90 -1.59
N ALA A 133 22.44 -55.78 -2.72
CA ALA A 133 21.85 -55.67 -4.05
C ALA A 133 22.33 -56.84 -4.93
N HIS A 134 21.58 -57.19 -5.98
CA HIS A 134 22.12 -57.81 -7.20
C HIS A 134 21.12 -57.66 -8.36
N ALA A 135 21.59 -57.75 -9.61
CA ALA A 135 20.88 -57.42 -10.84
C ALA A 135 20.87 -58.60 -11.85
N LEU A 136 20.61 -58.29 -13.13
CA LEU A 136 20.48 -59.15 -14.34
C LEU A 136 19.04 -59.60 -14.68
N ASP A 137 18.65 -59.81 -15.95
CA ASP A 137 18.92 -59.11 -17.23
C ASP A 137 17.89 -59.61 -18.29
N ASP A 138 17.80 -58.96 -19.47
CA ASP A 138 16.94 -59.29 -20.64
C ASP A 138 15.39 -59.29 -20.42
N GLY A 139 14.54 -58.94 -21.40
CA GLY A 139 14.79 -58.37 -22.74
C GLY A 139 13.51 -58.16 -23.59
N ASP A 140 13.49 -57.06 -24.36
CA ASP A 140 12.66 -56.67 -25.54
C ASP A 140 11.11 -56.46 -25.46
N ARG A 141 10.73 -55.20 -25.74
CA ARG A 141 9.49 -54.65 -26.39
C ARG A 141 8.11 -55.34 -26.30
N MET A 142 7.11 -54.56 -25.84
CA MET A 142 6.06 -54.00 -26.73
C MET A 142 5.27 -52.82 -26.10
N GLN A 143 4.55 -52.06 -26.93
CA GLN A 143 3.67 -50.95 -26.53
C GLN A 143 2.25 -51.43 -26.15
N THR A 144 1.57 -50.77 -25.21
CA THR A 144 0.24 -50.10 -25.37
C THR A 144 -0.28 -49.60 -24.01
N ALA A 145 -1.42 -48.88 -23.99
CA ALA A 145 -1.86 -48.03 -22.88
C ALA A 145 -3.17 -48.48 -22.18
N PHE A 146 -3.58 -47.68 -21.18
CA PHE A 146 -4.89 -47.59 -20.52
C PHE A 146 -5.28 -48.51 -19.33
N SER A 147 -5.31 -47.86 -18.16
CA SER A 147 -6.51 -47.70 -17.27
C SER A 147 -6.70 -48.60 -16.03
N ARG A 148 -7.37 -47.98 -15.02
CA ARG A 148 -8.08 -48.56 -13.84
C ARG A 148 -7.25 -49.23 -12.73
N ASP A 149 -7.74 -49.39 -11.49
CA ASP A 149 -8.96 -48.98 -10.73
C ASP A 149 -8.49 -48.63 -9.28
N GLY A 150 -9.24 -48.13 -8.27
CA GLY A 150 -10.67 -47.91 -7.98
C GLY A 150 -10.80 -47.53 -6.46
N HIS A 151 -11.90 -47.67 -5.72
CA HIS A 151 -13.26 -48.12 -6.07
C HIS A 151 -14.28 -47.98 -4.89
N GLY A 152 -15.59 -47.99 -5.21
CA GLY A 152 -16.72 -48.19 -4.26
C GLY A 152 -17.75 -47.03 -4.24
N GLY A 153 -19.08 -47.23 -4.27
CA GLY A 153 -19.95 -48.43 -4.32
C GLY A 153 -21.21 -48.22 -3.44
N HIS A 154 -22.45 -48.60 -3.77
CA HIS A 154 -23.03 -49.46 -4.82
C HIS A 154 -24.57 -49.23 -4.98
N ARG A 155 -25.13 -49.53 -6.17
CA ARG A 155 -26.44 -50.21 -6.52
C ARG A 155 -27.72 -49.93 -5.67
N GLY A 156 -28.95 -49.83 -6.21
CA GLY A 156 -29.49 -49.91 -7.59
C GLY A 156 -30.96 -50.45 -7.62
N PHE A 157 -31.62 -50.37 -8.80
CA PHE A 157 -32.96 -50.92 -9.18
C PHE A 157 -34.27 -50.26 -8.63
N GLU A 158 -35.23 -50.07 -9.55
CA GLU A 158 -36.67 -49.81 -9.32
C GLU A 158 -37.51 -51.12 -9.33
N PRO A 159 -38.88 -51.14 -9.40
CA PRO A 159 -39.91 -50.10 -9.12
C PRO A 159 -41.10 -50.60 -8.25
N ARG A 160 -42.08 -49.71 -7.91
CA ARG A 160 -43.56 -49.87 -8.18
C ARG A 160 -44.50 -49.03 -7.27
N PHE A 161 -45.71 -48.81 -7.83
CA PHE A 161 -47.01 -48.48 -7.21
C PHE A 161 -47.31 -47.08 -6.65
N SER A 162 -48.03 -46.29 -7.46
CA SER A 162 -49.14 -45.42 -7.00
C SER A 162 -50.39 -46.26 -6.65
N PRO A 163 -51.45 -45.67 -6.05
CA PRO A 163 -52.64 -45.41 -6.89
C PRO A 163 -53.55 -44.21 -6.50
N ARG A 164 -54.19 -43.60 -7.53
CA ARG A 164 -55.52 -42.94 -7.54
C ARG A 164 -55.73 -41.62 -6.76
N ASP A 165 -56.61 -40.70 -7.16
CA ASP A 165 -57.42 -40.38 -8.38
C ASP A 165 -57.35 -38.83 -8.52
N GLY A 166 -57.58 -38.08 -9.61
CA GLY A 166 -58.30 -38.18 -10.91
C GLY A 166 -58.80 -36.74 -11.25
N ALA A 167 -59.14 -36.30 -12.47
CA ALA A 167 -59.15 -36.92 -13.79
C ALA A 167 -59.26 -35.88 -14.95
N GLY A 168 -58.72 -36.22 -16.14
CA GLY A 168 -59.18 -35.79 -17.49
C GLY A 168 -58.82 -34.39 -18.05
N SER A 169 -58.71 -34.16 -19.37
CA SER A 169 -58.67 -35.10 -20.53
C SER A 169 -58.38 -34.41 -21.89
N HIS A 170 -57.51 -35.00 -22.75
CA HIS A 170 -57.31 -34.73 -24.21
C HIS A 170 -56.81 -33.31 -24.63
N ALA A 171 -56.24 -33.00 -25.82
CA ALA A 171 -55.39 -33.64 -26.87
C ALA A 171 -55.03 -32.48 -27.89
N HIS A 172 -54.17 -32.51 -28.94
CA HIS A 172 -53.40 -33.46 -29.78
C HIS A 172 -52.09 -32.74 -30.26
N ASP A 173 -50.93 -33.39 -30.36
CA ASP A 173 -50.21 -33.94 -31.55
C ASP A 173 -49.62 -32.96 -32.63
N ASP A 174 -48.47 -33.39 -33.19
CA ASP A 174 -47.81 -33.06 -34.48
C ASP A 174 -47.06 -31.72 -34.80
N ALA A 175 -45.72 -31.84 -34.84
CA ALA A 175 -44.86 -31.81 -36.05
C ALA A 175 -44.13 -30.52 -36.59
N THR A 176 -42.85 -30.76 -36.94
CA THR A 176 -42.03 -30.22 -38.07
C THR A 176 -41.50 -28.76 -38.15
N GLU A 177 -40.15 -28.69 -38.19
CA GLU A 177 -39.25 -27.96 -39.11
C GLU A 177 -39.23 -26.43 -39.32
N LEU A 178 -37.97 -25.94 -39.35
CA LEU A 178 -37.38 -24.89 -40.22
C LEU A 178 -37.79 -23.39 -40.12
N SER A 179 -36.87 -22.65 -39.48
CA SER A 179 -36.12 -21.52 -40.08
C SER A 179 -36.63 -20.06 -40.00
N THR A 180 -35.67 -19.15 -40.21
CA THR A 180 -35.76 -17.69 -40.44
C THR A 180 -36.09 -16.74 -39.29
N GLY A 181 -35.23 -15.73 -39.11
CA GLY A 181 -35.66 -14.35 -39.39
C GLY A 181 -35.78 -13.35 -38.23
N GLY A 182 -34.70 -12.58 -38.00
CA GLY A 182 -34.70 -11.15 -37.67
C GLY A 182 -35.70 -10.58 -36.65
N ALA A 183 -35.19 -10.16 -35.49
CA ALA A 183 -35.90 -9.26 -34.57
C ALA A 183 -35.64 -7.79 -34.94
N GLN A 184 -36.67 -6.93 -34.79
CA GLN A 184 -36.52 -5.48 -34.76
C GLN A 184 -37.01 -4.90 -33.43
N ILE A 185 -36.54 -3.69 -33.15
CA ILE A 185 -36.66 -2.94 -31.89
C ILE A 185 -38.07 -2.34 -31.74
N LEU A 186 -38.62 -2.29 -30.50
CA LEU A 186 -39.25 -1.09 -29.94
C LEU A 186 -39.55 -1.18 -28.43
N THR A 187 -39.17 -0.09 -27.77
CA THR A 187 -39.42 0.45 -26.43
C THR A 187 -40.91 0.55 -26.03
N ALA A 188 -41.33 0.77 -24.76
CA ALA A 188 -40.63 0.86 -23.46
C ALA A 188 -41.64 0.83 -22.27
N ALA A 189 -41.08 0.87 -21.05
CA ALA A 189 -41.57 1.57 -19.83
C ALA A 189 -42.64 0.92 -18.92
N VAL A 190 -42.15 0.51 -17.74
CA VAL A 190 -42.59 0.92 -16.37
C VAL A 190 -44.09 0.91 -16.01
N SER A 191 -44.40 0.16 -14.95
CA SER A 191 -45.40 0.59 -13.94
C SER A 191 -45.06 0.01 -12.57
N THR A 192 -44.95 0.87 -11.55
CA THR A 192 -44.82 0.50 -10.14
C THR A 192 -46.16 0.70 -9.41
N GLY A 193 -46.34 -0.01 -8.30
CA GLY A 193 -47.38 0.29 -7.33
C GLY A 193 -47.02 -0.28 -5.95
N GLY A 194 -47.43 0.33 -4.83
CA GLY A 194 -48.15 1.60 -4.72
C GLY A 194 -49.10 1.63 -3.53
N HIS A 195 -48.98 2.66 -2.68
CA HIS A 195 -49.94 2.99 -1.62
C HIS A 195 -50.06 4.53 -1.52
N GLY A 196 -51.20 5.04 -1.08
CA GLY A 196 -51.45 6.47 -0.94
C GLY A 196 -52.81 6.75 -0.27
N HIS A 197 -53.14 8.02 -0.03
CA HIS A 197 -54.42 8.42 0.58
C HIS A 197 -54.91 9.81 0.13
N VAL A 198 -56.14 9.85 -0.39
CA VAL A 198 -57.16 10.93 -0.30
C VAL A 198 -56.78 12.37 -0.72
N ILE A 199 -56.97 12.65 -2.02
CA ILE A 199 -57.93 13.63 -2.60
C ILE A 199 -58.35 14.85 -1.74
N GLU A 200 -58.13 16.06 -2.28
CA GLU A 200 -59.21 17.07 -2.45
C GLU A 200 -58.99 17.89 -3.74
N ASP A 201 -60.05 18.49 -4.29
CA ASP A 201 -60.11 19.05 -5.66
C ASP A 201 -59.83 20.57 -5.74
N VAL A 202 -59.37 21.02 -6.92
CA VAL A 202 -60.00 22.05 -7.80
C VAL A 202 -58.94 22.69 -8.73
N ALA A 203 -59.29 22.91 -10.00
CA ALA A 203 -58.37 23.34 -11.06
C ALA A 203 -58.68 24.75 -11.64
N THR A 204 -57.81 25.17 -12.59
CA THR A 204 -57.92 26.31 -13.54
C THR A 204 -57.44 27.70 -13.05
N ASP A 205 -56.96 28.62 -13.89
CA ASP A 205 -56.86 28.63 -15.38
C ASP A 205 -55.55 29.30 -15.91
N LYS A 206 -55.46 29.44 -17.24
CA LYS A 206 -54.28 29.69 -18.09
C LYS A 206 -53.83 31.16 -18.32
N THR A 207 -52.57 31.28 -18.79
CA THR A 207 -52.07 32.22 -19.86
C THR A 207 -52.07 33.74 -19.58
N THR A 208 -51.23 34.61 -20.19
CA THR A 208 -50.08 34.49 -21.12
C THR A 208 -49.29 35.81 -21.16
N SER A 209 -47.98 35.74 -21.53
CA SER A 209 -47.14 36.83 -22.08
C SER A 209 -46.92 38.10 -21.23
N GLY A 210 -45.77 38.79 -21.27
CA GLY A 210 -44.56 38.60 -22.08
C GLY A 210 -44.13 39.92 -22.74
N GLY A 211 -42.99 40.49 -22.32
CA GLY A 211 -42.48 41.76 -22.85
C GLY A 211 -41.04 42.05 -22.42
N LYS A 212 -40.23 42.61 -23.33
CA LYS A 212 -38.80 42.95 -23.14
C LYS A 212 -38.63 44.43 -22.73
N GLY A 213 -37.51 44.82 -22.09
CA GLY A 213 -37.19 46.26 -21.98
C GLY A 213 -36.05 46.73 -21.07
N SER A 214 -34.81 46.27 -21.27
CA SER A 214 -33.53 47.02 -21.07
C SER A 214 -33.39 48.13 -19.99
N GLY A 215 -32.50 47.89 -19.02
CA GLY A 215 -31.28 48.71 -18.81
C GLY A 215 -31.32 50.00 -17.95
N GLY A 216 -30.37 50.13 -17.02
CA GLY A 216 -30.05 51.37 -16.31
C GLY A 216 -29.21 51.17 -15.04
N HIS A 217 -28.06 51.84 -14.91
CA HIS A 217 -27.20 51.81 -13.72
C HIS A 217 -27.84 52.49 -12.50
N THR A 218 -27.50 52.06 -11.26
CA THR A 218 -26.65 52.82 -10.29
C THR A 218 -26.84 52.38 -8.83
N GLY A 219 -25.77 52.52 -8.03
CA GLY A 219 -25.87 52.91 -6.61
C GLY A 219 -25.76 51.81 -5.56
N HIS A 220 -24.71 51.89 -4.72
CA HIS A 220 -24.55 51.08 -3.51
C HIS A 220 -25.71 51.24 -2.51
N LYS A 221 -25.95 50.18 -1.72
CA LYS A 221 -26.22 50.29 -0.27
C LYS A 221 -25.57 49.10 0.49
N PRO A 222 -25.53 49.10 1.84
CA PRO A 222 -24.27 48.85 2.57
C PRO A 222 -24.07 47.40 3.00
N ALA A 223 -22.88 47.13 3.56
CA ALA A 223 -22.53 45.85 4.19
C ALA A 223 -23.40 45.53 5.43
N PRO A 224 -23.57 44.24 5.79
CA PRO A 224 -24.24 43.79 7.01
C PRO A 224 -23.49 44.12 8.31
N ASP A 225 -24.15 43.84 9.44
CA ASP A 225 -23.65 44.03 10.81
C ASP A 225 -23.20 42.67 11.39
N PRO A 226 -21.92 42.49 11.79
CA PRO A 226 -21.35 41.17 12.14
C PRO A 226 -21.71 40.69 13.56
N THR A 227 -22.93 40.96 14.04
CA THR A 227 -23.35 40.63 15.43
C THR A 227 -24.68 39.88 15.55
N ASP A 228 -25.23 39.34 14.45
CA ASP A 228 -26.42 38.46 14.50
C ASP A 228 -26.02 36.99 14.23
N PRO A 229 -26.05 36.11 15.24
CA PRO A 229 -25.68 34.70 15.11
C PRO A 229 -26.83 33.82 14.58
N THR A 230 -27.80 34.39 13.85
CA THR A 230 -29.01 33.66 13.38
C THR A 230 -29.30 33.73 11.88
N ASP A 231 -28.37 34.21 11.05
CA ASP A 231 -28.47 34.16 9.58
C ASP A 231 -27.75 32.92 9.00
N PRO A 232 -28.46 31.92 8.44
CA PRO A 232 -27.87 30.71 7.86
C PRO A 232 -27.55 30.88 6.36
N THR A 233 -27.42 32.10 5.82
CA THR A 233 -27.26 32.37 4.38
C THR A 233 -26.03 33.18 4.01
N VAL A 234 -24.86 32.75 4.51
CA VAL A 234 -23.57 33.05 3.85
C VAL A 234 -23.37 32.04 2.72
N PRO A 235 -23.33 32.44 1.43
CA PRO A 235 -22.89 31.56 0.36
C PRO A 235 -21.38 31.36 0.45
N THR A 236 -20.90 30.13 0.28
CA THR A 236 -19.47 29.87 0.05
C THR A 236 -19.02 30.51 -1.26
N ASP A 237 -17.78 31.01 -1.29
CA ASP A 237 -17.17 31.49 -2.53
C ASP A 237 -16.62 30.28 -3.29
N PRO A 238 -17.06 30.01 -4.53
CA PRO A 238 -16.57 28.88 -5.33
C PRO A 238 -15.17 29.13 -5.92
N THR A 239 -14.45 30.15 -5.45
CA THR A 239 -13.04 30.43 -5.80
C THR A 239 -12.10 30.44 -4.59
N ASP A 240 -12.57 29.99 -3.42
CA ASP A 240 -11.76 29.72 -2.25
C ASP A 240 -11.32 28.23 -2.21
N PRO A 241 -10.04 27.89 -2.45
CA PRO A 241 -9.57 26.51 -2.41
C PRO A 241 -9.46 25.94 -0.98
N THR A 242 -9.67 26.75 0.07
CA THR A 242 -9.63 26.31 1.47
C THR A 242 -11.03 26.02 2.06
N GLY A 243 -12.08 26.11 1.23
CA GLY A 243 -13.44 25.77 1.62
C GLY A 243 -13.67 24.25 1.64
N PRO A 244 -14.19 23.65 2.73
CA PRO A 244 -14.37 22.20 2.82
C PRO A 244 -15.33 21.67 1.74
N MET A 245 -14.90 20.59 1.07
CA MET A 245 -15.69 19.90 0.05
C MET A 245 -17.07 19.46 0.59
N PRO A 246 -18.12 19.37 -0.25
CA PRO A 246 -19.41 18.84 0.16
C PRO A 246 -19.32 17.35 0.57
N MET A 247 -19.19 17.08 1.87
CA MET A 247 -19.01 15.74 2.43
C MET A 247 -20.01 14.71 1.88
N ASP A 248 -19.52 13.51 1.55
CA ASP A 248 -20.37 12.40 1.11
C ASP A 248 -21.38 12.01 2.22
N PRO A 249 -22.63 11.64 1.87
CA PRO A 249 -23.59 11.04 2.80
C PRO A 249 -23.06 9.89 3.69
N ALA A 250 -22.05 9.14 3.26
CA ALA A 250 -21.31 8.17 4.05
C ALA A 250 -20.40 8.84 5.09
N MET A 251 -19.51 9.74 4.67
CA MET A 251 -18.64 10.52 5.56
C MET A 251 -19.46 11.27 6.63
N MET A 252 -20.56 11.93 6.23
CA MET A 252 -21.48 12.61 7.16
C MET A 252 -22.09 11.67 8.21
N LYS A 253 -22.37 10.41 7.86
CA LYS A 253 -22.91 9.41 8.80
C LYS A 253 -21.85 8.97 9.81
N GLU A 254 -20.61 8.76 9.38
CA GLU A 254 -19.50 8.39 10.25
C GLU A 254 -19.05 9.54 11.15
N HIS A 255 -18.96 10.74 10.58
CA HIS A 255 -18.76 11.98 11.33
C HIS A 255 -19.83 12.15 12.42
N ALA A 256 -21.11 11.95 12.08
CA ALA A 256 -22.18 11.98 13.07
C ALA A 256 -22.06 10.88 14.13
N ALA A 257 -21.59 9.68 13.78
CA ALA A 257 -21.36 8.61 14.76
C ALA A 257 -20.24 9.00 15.76
N LEU A 258 -19.12 9.52 15.26
CA LEU A 258 -18.00 9.96 16.10
C LEU A 258 -18.39 11.14 17.00
N MET A 259 -19.09 12.16 16.48
CA MET A 259 -19.53 13.30 17.29
C MET A 259 -20.57 12.92 18.37
N ASN A 260 -21.29 11.81 18.21
CA ASN A 260 -22.18 11.25 19.25
C ASN A 260 -21.43 10.49 20.35
N LEU A 261 -20.19 10.05 20.10
CA LEU A 261 -19.32 9.44 21.11
C LEU A 261 -18.81 10.50 22.11
N VAL A 262 -18.47 11.69 21.58
CA VAL A 262 -17.92 12.86 22.29
C VAL A 262 -18.82 14.12 22.19
N PRO A 263 -20.07 14.09 22.67
CA PRO A 263 -20.96 15.25 22.57
C PRO A 263 -20.51 16.35 23.54
N ALA A 264 -20.26 17.57 23.03
CA ALA A 264 -19.83 18.73 23.81
C ALA A 264 -20.73 19.04 25.02
N SER A 265 -22.02 18.71 24.96
CA SER A 265 -23.00 18.85 26.06
C SER A 265 -22.78 17.88 27.23
N ALA A 266 -21.90 16.89 27.10
CA ALA A 266 -21.50 15.96 28.16
C ALA A 266 -20.10 16.27 28.75
N ALA A 267 -19.43 17.33 28.30
CA ALA A 267 -18.14 17.75 28.83
C ALA A 267 -18.26 18.13 30.33
N THR A 268 -17.33 17.63 31.15
CA THR A 268 -17.20 17.98 32.57
C THR A 268 -16.15 19.06 32.80
N HIS A 269 -15.18 19.17 31.87
CA HIS A 269 -14.15 20.20 31.84
C HIS A 269 -14.17 20.84 30.45
N VAL A 270 -14.19 22.17 30.40
CA VAL A 270 -14.20 22.96 29.17
C VAL A 270 -13.13 24.03 29.29
N ALA A 271 -12.25 24.15 28.31
CA ALA A 271 -11.27 25.23 28.26
C ALA A 271 -11.96 26.56 27.93
N VAL A 272 -11.52 27.66 28.55
CA VAL A 272 -12.17 28.99 28.46
C VAL A 272 -11.22 30.14 28.13
N THR A 273 -9.93 29.84 28.00
CA THR A 273 -8.83 30.74 27.65
C THR A 273 -7.67 29.87 27.20
N ASP A 274 -6.78 30.42 26.40
CA ASP A 274 -5.56 29.73 25.96
C ASP A 274 -4.62 29.47 27.14
N GLY A 275 -3.89 28.36 27.08
CA GLY A 275 -2.79 28.04 28.01
C GLY A 275 -2.78 26.59 28.53
N SER A 276 -1.73 26.27 29.29
CA SER A 276 -1.43 24.96 29.87
C SER A 276 -2.66 24.19 30.40
N TRP A 277 -2.75 22.92 30.02
CA TRP A 277 -3.65 21.92 30.57
C TRP A 277 -3.56 21.83 32.10
N PHE A 278 -2.36 22.08 32.66
CA PHE A 278 -2.07 21.94 34.08
C PHE A 278 -2.28 23.23 34.90
N ASP A 279 -2.65 24.36 34.27
CA ASP A 279 -3.16 25.54 35.00
C ASP A 279 -4.70 25.43 35.21
N PRO A 280 -5.20 25.44 36.47
CA PRO A 280 -6.62 25.62 36.75
C PRO A 280 -7.29 26.82 36.05
N ASN A 281 -6.57 27.88 35.68
CA ASN A 281 -7.16 29.06 35.02
C ASN A 281 -7.68 28.78 33.60
N THR A 282 -7.09 27.80 32.90
CA THR A 282 -7.50 27.33 31.56
C THR A 282 -8.93 26.79 31.56
N TRP A 283 -9.41 26.27 32.70
CA TRP A 283 -10.64 25.48 32.80
C TRP A 283 -11.80 26.20 33.48
N ALA A 284 -13.00 26.10 32.91
CA ALA A 284 -14.23 26.78 33.37
C ALA A 284 -14.57 26.61 34.87
N ASN A 285 -14.16 25.48 35.47
CA ASN A 285 -14.45 25.13 36.87
C ASN A 285 -13.30 25.48 37.85
N HIS A 286 -12.19 26.05 37.36
CA HIS A 286 -10.92 26.17 38.08
C HIS A 286 -10.40 24.83 38.63
N GLN A 287 -10.47 23.80 37.78
CA GLN A 287 -10.04 22.43 38.07
C GLN A 287 -9.38 21.85 36.81
N VAL A 288 -8.17 21.31 36.96
CA VAL A 288 -7.47 20.53 35.93
C VAL A 288 -8.19 19.18 35.75
N PRO A 289 -8.36 18.67 34.52
CA PRO A 289 -8.92 17.34 34.28
C PRO A 289 -8.21 16.23 35.06
N GLY A 290 -8.99 15.29 35.57
CA GLY A 290 -8.50 14.07 36.25
C GLY A 290 -9.41 12.87 35.97
N ASP A 291 -9.31 11.82 36.78
CA ASP A 291 -9.98 10.53 36.57
C ASP A 291 -11.46 10.64 36.11
N GLY A 292 -11.77 10.03 34.96
CA GLY A 292 -13.10 10.03 34.37
C GLY A 292 -13.55 11.36 33.75
N ALA A 293 -12.64 12.34 33.58
CA ALA A 293 -12.97 13.62 32.97
C ALA A 293 -13.43 13.47 31.51
N LYS A 294 -14.35 14.34 31.11
CA LYS A 294 -14.75 14.56 29.74
C LYS A 294 -14.35 15.98 29.37
N VAL A 295 -13.32 16.11 28.56
CA VAL A 295 -12.64 17.36 28.22
C VAL A 295 -13.12 17.86 26.88
N LEU A 296 -13.38 19.17 26.79
CA LEU A 296 -13.65 19.90 25.56
C LEU A 296 -12.71 21.09 25.46
N ILE A 297 -11.94 21.14 24.38
CA ILE A 297 -11.21 22.33 23.93
C ILE A 297 -12.05 22.94 22.80
N PRO A 298 -12.75 24.08 23.02
CA PRO A 298 -13.64 24.67 22.03
C PRO A 298 -12.86 25.40 20.92
N GLN A 299 -13.51 25.62 19.77
CA GLN A 299 -12.92 26.35 18.64
C GLN A 299 -12.43 27.74 19.06
N GLY A 300 -11.20 28.08 18.67
CA GLY A 300 -10.55 29.35 19.03
C GLY A 300 -10.03 29.39 20.47
N VAL A 301 -9.70 28.23 21.05
CA VAL A 301 -8.89 28.09 22.28
C VAL A 301 -7.78 27.08 22.02
N THR A 302 -6.56 27.43 22.40
CA THR A 302 -5.35 26.57 22.30
C THR A 302 -4.92 26.11 23.70
N VAL A 303 -4.65 24.80 23.88
CA VAL A 303 -4.23 24.25 25.17
C VAL A 303 -2.88 23.55 25.07
N ASP A 304 -1.87 24.09 25.76
CA ASP A 304 -0.55 23.47 25.85
C ASP A 304 -0.62 22.21 26.74
N TYR A 305 -0.16 21.07 26.26
CA TYR A 305 0.02 19.86 27.06
C TYR A 305 1.48 19.72 27.51
N ASP A 306 1.82 20.42 28.60
CA ASP A 306 3.20 20.66 29.07
C ASP A 306 3.62 19.78 30.28
N GLY A 307 3.15 18.53 30.35
CA GLY A 307 3.53 17.64 31.46
C GLY A 307 2.91 16.24 31.47
N LYS A 308 3.02 15.57 32.62
CA LYS A 308 2.60 14.17 32.83
C LYS A 308 1.37 14.06 33.73
N SER A 309 0.31 13.43 33.24
CA SER A 309 -0.93 13.17 33.98
C SER A 309 -1.27 11.67 33.99
N PRO A 310 -1.03 10.94 35.10
CA PRO A 310 -1.44 9.54 35.27
C PRO A 310 -2.91 9.45 35.74
N ALA A 311 -3.78 10.28 35.16
CA ALA A 311 -5.18 10.40 35.52
C ALA A 311 -6.02 9.99 34.31
N SER A 312 -6.76 8.90 34.43
CA SER A 312 -7.44 8.24 33.31
C SER A 312 -8.55 9.13 32.72
N ILE A 313 -8.28 9.82 31.62
CA ILE A 313 -9.25 10.71 30.98
C ILE A 313 -10.25 9.88 30.16
N PHE A 314 -11.56 10.08 30.39
CA PHE A 314 -12.56 9.26 29.71
C PHE A 314 -12.77 9.68 28.25
N THR A 315 -12.87 10.99 27.99
CA THR A 315 -12.92 11.52 26.61
C THR A 315 -12.19 12.85 26.50
N VAL A 316 -11.37 13.02 25.48
CA VAL A 316 -10.87 14.33 25.01
C VAL A 316 -11.55 14.67 23.69
N ARG A 317 -12.00 15.91 23.55
CA ARG A 317 -12.56 16.46 22.31
C ARG A 317 -11.90 17.80 21.98
N VAL A 318 -11.43 17.93 20.74
CA VAL A 318 -10.75 19.12 20.23
C VAL A 318 -11.54 19.74 19.07
N ASP A 319 -12.16 20.88 19.34
CA ASP A 319 -12.79 21.78 18.35
C ASP A 319 -11.87 22.99 18.06
N GLY A 320 -10.88 23.24 18.92
CA GLY A 320 -9.80 24.22 18.79
C GLY A 320 -8.44 23.53 18.58
N GLU A 321 -7.46 23.77 19.45
CA GLU A 321 -6.08 23.33 19.24
C GLU A 321 -5.49 22.71 20.51
N ILE A 322 -4.71 21.63 20.38
CA ILE A 322 -3.95 21.03 21.48
C ILE A 322 -2.51 20.77 21.06
N ASP A 323 -1.57 21.39 21.79
CA ASP A 323 -0.15 21.41 21.44
C ASP A 323 0.66 20.71 22.52
N PHE A 324 1.28 19.57 22.19
CA PHE A 324 2.15 18.86 23.13
C PHE A 324 3.54 19.51 23.17
N ALA A 325 4.04 19.79 24.37
CA ALA A 325 5.33 20.46 24.54
C ALA A 325 6.49 19.60 24.03
N THR A 326 7.46 20.24 23.36
CA THR A 326 8.59 19.56 22.70
C THR A 326 9.85 19.49 23.54
N ASP A 327 9.96 20.31 24.60
CA ASP A 327 11.17 20.48 25.44
C ASP A 327 11.03 19.87 26.85
N VAL A 328 9.86 19.31 27.19
CA VAL A 328 9.57 18.62 28.46
C VAL A 328 8.80 17.33 28.23
N ASP A 329 9.11 16.27 28.98
CA ASP A 329 8.39 15.00 28.81
C ASP A 329 6.89 15.14 29.09
N THR A 330 6.06 14.57 28.22
CA THR A 330 4.60 14.52 28.38
C THR A 330 4.09 13.09 28.55
N PHE A 331 2.95 12.92 29.22
CA PHE A 331 2.25 11.63 29.36
C PHE A 331 0.76 11.87 29.56
N MET A 332 -0.07 11.36 28.65
CA MET A 332 -1.53 11.38 28.75
C MET A 332 -2.07 9.95 28.78
N GLU A 333 -2.88 9.63 29.80
CA GLU A 333 -3.68 8.41 29.86
C GLU A 333 -5.14 8.73 29.48
N VAL A 334 -5.66 8.14 28.40
CA VAL A 334 -6.97 8.51 27.83
C VAL A 334 -7.68 7.30 27.21
N ASP A 335 -8.98 7.13 27.42
CA ASP A 335 -9.75 6.11 26.67
C ASP A 335 -9.99 6.60 25.22
N THR A 336 -10.74 7.69 25.04
CA THR A 336 -11.13 8.17 23.69
C THR A 336 -10.70 9.61 23.44
N PHE A 337 -9.81 9.82 22.47
CA PHE A 337 -9.33 11.14 22.03
C PHE A 337 -9.90 11.42 20.63
N VAL A 338 -10.67 12.50 20.48
CA VAL A 338 -11.25 12.93 19.19
C VAL A 338 -10.82 14.34 18.85
N VAL A 339 -10.23 14.51 17.66
CA VAL A 339 -10.02 15.81 17.02
C VAL A 339 -11.11 15.98 15.95
N THR A 340 -11.82 17.10 15.96
CA THR A 340 -12.94 17.36 15.05
C THR A 340 -12.47 18.04 13.76
N HIS A 341 -13.37 18.28 12.80
CA HIS A 341 -13.02 18.91 11.51
C HIS A 341 -12.62 20.40 11.59
N THR A 342 -12.66 21.01 12.78
CA THR A 342 -12.06 22.33 13.05
C THR A 342 -10.92 22.25 14.05
N GLY A 343 -10.59 21.03 14.49
CA GLY A 343 -9.58 20.76 15.49
C GLY A 343 -8.20 20.58 14.87
N VAL A 344 -7.17 20.93 15.65
CA VAL A 344 -5.75 20.69 15.33
C VAL A 344 -5.12 19.90 16.47
N LEU A 345 -4.27 18.93 16.14
CA LEU A 345 -3.39 18.22 17.07
C LEU A 345 -1.94 18.42 16.65
N THR A 346 -1.14 19.02 17.53
CA THR A 346 0.29 19.28 17.31
C THR A 346 1.11 18.48 18.31
N ILE A 347 2.09 17.70 17.84
CA ILE A 347 3.08 17.00 18.67
C ILE A 347 4.48 17.24 18.08
N GLY A 348 4.97 18.46 18.29
CA GLY A 348 6.06 19.01 17.49
C GLY A 348 5.61 19.39 16.07
N THR A 349 6.50 20.04 15.32
CA THR A 349 6.32 20.41 13.90
C THR A 349 7.63 20.25 13.16
N GLU A 350 7.65 20.32 11.82
CA GLU A 350 8.90 20.25 11.03
C GLU A 350 9.96 21.27 11.49
N ALA A 351 9.55 22.47 11.86
CA ALA A 351 10.45 23.53 12.33
C ALA A 351 10.85 23.40 13.81
N ASN A 352 10.16 22.56 14.59
CA ASN A 352 10.35 22.36 16.03
C ASN A 352 9.81 20.97 16.44
N PRO A 353 10.53 19.87 16.12
CA PRO A 353 10.15 18.52 16.52
C PRO A 353 10.28 18.31 18.03
N VAL A 354 9.72 17.21 18.55
CA VAL A 354 9.96 16.78 19.94
C VAL A 354 11.43 16.44 20.13
N ASP A 355 12.09 17.06 21.13
CA ASP A 355 13.54 16.89 21.37
C ASP A 355 13.92 15.41 21.54
N ALA A 356 15.06 15.00 20.98
CA ALA A 356 15.51 13.60 21.00
C ALA A 356 15.77 13.00 22.41
N ASN A 357 15.71 13.81 23.47
CA ASN A 357 15.85 13.40 24.87
C ASN A 357 14.54 13.61 25.67
N VAL A 358 13.47 14.03 25.02
CA VAL A 358 12.13 14.29 25.58
C VAL A 358 11.19 13.19 25.10
N SER A 359 10.38 12.63 26.00
CA SER A 359 9.41 11.59 25.68
C SER A 359 7.98 12.09 25.77
N THR A 360 7.20 11.89 24.69
CA THR A 360 5.76 12.14 24.64
C THR A 360 5.02 10.81 24.50
N VAL A 361 4.11 10.52 25.42
CA VAL A 361 3.35 9.26 25.43
C VAL A 361 1.86 9.51 25.54
N ILE A 362 1.08 8.87 24.66
CA ILE A 362 -0.39 8.80 24.72
C ILE A 362 -0.77 7.33 24.90
N SER A 363 -1.20 6.99 26.12
CA SER A 363 -1.53 5.62 26.53
C SER A 363 -3.04 5.41 26.57
N PHE A 364 -3.54 4.46 25.80
CA PHE A 364 -4.98 4.21 25.66
C PHE A 364 -5.50 3.31 26.78
N ALA A 365 -6.21 3.92 27.74
CA ALA A 365 -6.57 3.34 29.03
C ALA A 365 -7.51 2.14 28.95
N ASP A 366 -7.15 0.99 29.53
CA ASP A 366 -8.02 -0.20 29.60
C ASP A 366 -9.05 -0.07 30.73
N ASN A 367 -10.08 0.72 30.46
CA ASN A 367 -11.30 0.79 31.28
C ASN A 367 -12.16 -0.50 31.21
N GLY A 368 -11.61 -1.61 30.71
CA GLY A 368 -12.29 -2.89 30.51
C GLY A 368 -13.16 -2.93 29.26
N PRO A 369 -14.12 -3.88 29.18
CA PRO A 369 -14.94 -4.08 27.98
C PRO A 369 -15.73 -2.83 27.56
N ILE A 370 -15.67 -2.51 26.26
CA ILE A 370 -16.32 -1.33 25.67
C ILE A 370 -17.85 -1.37 25.90
N ASN A 371 -18.41 -0.24 26.33
CA ASN A 371 -19.83 -0.10 26.61
C ASN A 371 -20.63 0.13 25.32
N THR A 372 -21.16 -0.94 24.71
CA THR A 372 -21.90 -0.87 23.43
C THR A 372 -23.24 -0.12 23.48
N VAL A 373 -23.67 0.37 24.65
CA VAL A 373 -24.82 1.30 24.79
C VAL A 373 -24.39 2.77 24.63
N TRP A 374 -23.13 3.10 24.94
CA TRP A 374 -22.51 4.40 24.62
C TRP A 374 -21.93 4.38 23.21
N ASP A 375 -21.28 3.27 22.84
CA ASP A 375 -20.59 3.09 21.56
C ASP A 375 -21.05 1.82 20.82
N PRO A 376 -22.18 1.88 20.09
CA PRO A 376 -22.67 0.73 19.34
C PRO A 376 -21.81 0.37 18.12
N MET A 377 -20.84 1.21 17.73
CA MET A 377 -19.97 1.00 16.56
C MET A 377 -18.52 0.61 16.93
N LEU A 378 -18.23 0.45 18.23
CA LEU A 378 -16.90 0.10 18.76
C LEU A 378 -15.79 1.04 18.25
N LEU A 379 -16.10 2.33 18.10
CA LEU A 379 -15.17 3.41 17.75
C LEU A 379 -14.19 3.70 18.91
N SER A 380 -14.69 3.84 20.14
CA SER A 380 -13.86 3.82 21.35
C SER A 380 -13.19 2.46 21.53
N ARG A 381 -11.95 2.36 22.00
CA ARG A 381 -11.04 3.42 22.49
C ARG A 381 -9.90 3.75 21.52
N GLY A 382 -9.23 4.88 21.65
CA GLY A 382 -8.15 5.31 20.73
C GLY A 382 -8.14 6.80 20.38
N LEU A 383 -7.31 7.16 19.42
CA LEU A 383 -7.25 8.49 18.79
C LEU A 383 -7.96 8.46 17.43
N ILE A 384 -8.90 9.37 17.21
CA ILE A 384 -9.56 9.56 15.91
C ILE A 384 -9.52 11.05 15.55
N SER A 385 -8.82 11.42 14.48
CA SER A 385 -8.85 12.79 13.93
C SER A 385 -9.73 12.88 12.69
N HIS A 386 -10.58 13.91 12.67
CA HIS A 386 -11.25 14.43 11.47
C HIS A 386 -10.73 15.81 11.03
N GLY A 387 -9.64 16.30 11.64
CA GLY A 387 -9.00 17.59 11.35
C GLY A 387 -7.47 17.46 11.27
N ALA A 388 -6.79 18.60 11.23
CA ALA A 388 -5.35 18.67 10.96
C ALA A 388 -4.49 17.97 12.03
N VAL A 389 -3.42 17.32 11.58
CA VAL A 389 -2.47 16.60 12.43
C VAL A 389 -1.04 16.90 12.01
N ASP A 390 -0.26 17.49 12.92
CA ASP A 390 1.17 17.72 12.78
C ASP A 390 1.88 16.97 13.92
N ILE A 391 2.59 15.89 13.60
CA ILE A 391 3.31 15.05 14.58
C ILE A 391 4.73 14.86 14.07
N HIS A 392 5.71 15.42 14.79
CA HIS A 392 7.12 15.34 14.43
C HIS A 392 7.98 14.91 15.63
N GLY A 393 8.32 13.62 15.66
CA GLY A 393 9.31 13.08 16.58
C GLY A 393 10.74 13.43 16.18
N ALA A 394 11.70 12.91 16.95
CA ALA A 394 13.12 13.03 16.60
C ALA A 394 13.48 12.06 15.46
N GLU A 395 14.03 12.63 14.38
CA GLU A 395 14.53 11.94 13.20
C GLU A 395 15.43 10.74 13.55
N LYS A 396 15.18 9.60 12.91
CA LYS A 396 15.93 8.38 13.09
C LYS A 396 15.78 7.47 11.87
N GLU A 397 16.91 7.07 11.29
CA GLU A 397 17.02 6.09 10.20
C GLU A 397 16.36 4.77 10.61
N THR A 398 15.38 4.26 9.86
CA THR A 398 14.55 3.16 10.38
C THR A 398 15.17 1.78 10.19
N PHE A 399 15.94 1.51 9.14
CA PHE A 399 16.64 0.21 8.98
C PHE A 399 17.89 0.25 8.10
N LEU A 400 18.74 -0.77 8.25
CA LEU A 400 19.98 -0.96 7.48
C LEU A 400 20.25 -2.44 7.18
N LYS A 401 21.03 -2.72 6.12
CA LYS A 401 21.62 -4.06 5.92
C LYS A 401 22.85 -4.26 6.81
N VAL A 402 23.05 -5.51 7.20
CA VAL A 402 24.29 -5.95 7.84
C VAL A 402 25.40 -6.11 6.80
N ALA A 403 26.60 -5.58 7.08
CA ALA A 403 27.77 -5.73 6.21
C ALA A 403 28.42 -7.14 6.29
N VAL A 404 28.10 -7.90 7.32
CA VAL A 404 28.61 -9.25 7.58
C VAL A 404 27.46 -10.10 8.12
N ASP A 405 27.28 -11.31 7.57
CA ASP A 405 26.25 -12.28 7.98
C ASP A 405 26.33 -12.58 9.50
N PRO A 406 25.33 -12.21 10.31
CA PRO A 406 25.32 -12.45 11.76
C PRO A 406 25.17 -13.94 12.09
N MET A 407 25.94 -14.44 13.06
CA MET A 407 25.97 -15.86 13.41
C MET A 407 25.46 -16.12 14.83
N LYS A 408 24.89 -17.32 15.04
CA LYS A 408 24.39 -17.76 16.34
C LYS A 408 25.45 -17.65 17.44
N GLY A 409 25.16 -16.82 18.44
CA GLY A 409 26.03 -16.56 19.58
C GLY A 409 26.98 -15.36 19.42
N ASP A 410 26.92 -14.63 18.30
CA ASP A 410 27.46 -13.27 18.23
C ASP A 410 26.68 -12.34 19.17
N THR A 411 27.33 -11.26 19.61
CA THR A 411 26.75 -10.24 20.52
C THR A 411 26.81 -8.83 19.93
N SER A 412 27.11 -8.70 18.64
CA SER A 412 27.29 -7.44 17.95
C SER A 412 27.04 -7.57 16.45
N LEU A 413 26.29 -6.64 15.85
CA LEU A 413 26.13 -6.56 14.39
C LEU A 413 27.16 -5.58 13.83
N THR A 414 27.58 -5.81 12.58
CA THR A 414 28.30 -4.81 11.78
C THR A 414 27.36 -4.38 10.65
N LEU A 415 26.96 -3.12 10.64
CA LEU A 415 26.06 -2.52 9.66
C LEU A 415 26.86 -2.00 8.45
N GLU A 416 26.18 -1.71 7.33
CA GLU A 416 26.84 -1.15 6.15
C GLU A 416 27.34 0.30 6.35
N SER A 417 26.52 1.14 6.98
CA SER A 417 26.83 2.50 7.45
C SER A 417 26.91 2.56 8.99
N PRO A 418 27.53 3.61 9.58
CA PRO A 418 27.18 4.02 10.94
C PRO A 418 25.71 4.45 10.96
N PRO A 419 24.89 3.98 11.92
CA PRO A 419 23.47 4.29 11.90
C PRO A 419 23.18 5.68 12.45
N ASP A 420 22.27 6.42 11.80
CA ASP A 420 21.93 7.79 12.18
C ASP A 420 20.68 7.88 13.07
N GLY A 421 20.76 8.72 14.11
CA GLY A 421 19.73 8.83 15.17
C GLY A 421 19.68 7.68 16.19
N TRP A 422 20.34 6.54 15.95
CA TRP A 422 20.29 5.36 16.85
C TRP A 422 21.03 5.59 18.17
N GLN A 423 20.48 5.06 19.27
CA GLN A 423 21.02 5.24 20.63
C GLN A 423 21.02 3.98 21.50
N VAL A 424 21.81 4.00 22.58
CA VAL A 424 21.84 2.92 23.58
C VAL A 424 20.51 2.90 24.33
N GLY A 425 19.82 1.75 24.29
CA GLY A 425 18.47 1.56 24.83
C GLY A 425 17.39 1.36 23.77
N ASP A 426 17.66 1.67 22.50
CA ASP A 426 16.71 1.45 21.40
C ASP A 426 16.38 -0.05 21.21
N LYS A 427 15.12 -0.33 20.87
CA LYS A 427 14.61 -1.64 20.46
C LYS A 427 14.85 -1.86 18.96
N LEU A 428 15.52 -2.96 18.62
CA LEU A 428 15.76 -3.40 17.25
C LEU A 428 15.08 -4.75 16.96
N VAL A 429 14.82 -5.03 15.68
CA VAL A 429 14.54 -6.38 15.18
C VAL A 429 15.49 -6.71 14.04
N LEU A 430 16.23 -7.82 14.18
CA LEU A 430 17.04 -8.43 13.12
C LEU A 430 16.19 -9.43 12.33
N THR A 431 16.14 -9.31 10.99
CA THR A 431 15.32 -10.18 10.14
C THR A 431 15.80 -11.63 10.15
N GLY A 432 14.89 -12.59 10.31
CA GLY A 432 15.16 -14.00 10.02
C GLY A 432 15.31 -14.25 8.52
N THR A 433 16.37 -14.96 8.12
CA THR A 433 16.74 -15.10 6.69
C THR A 433 16.24 -16.39 6.03
N HIS A 434 15.76 -17.37 6.79
CA HIS A 434 15.33 -18.67 6.26
C HIS A 434 13.83 -18.91 6.43
N LEU A 435 13.12 -19.16 5.32
CA LEU A 435 11.69 -19.52 5.37
C LEU A 435 11.46 -20.79 6.19
N VAL A 436 10.60 -20.68 7.20
CA VAL A 436 10.21 -21.79 8.05
C VAL A 436 9.02 -22.57 7.50
N SER A 437 9.01 -23.89 7.72
CA SER A 437 7.96 -24.76 7.18
C SER A 437 6.67 -24.69 8.00
N THR A 438 5.61 -24.15 7.40
CA THR A 438 4.22 -24.16 7.89
C THR A 438 3.51 -25.52 7.78
N ALA A 439 4.22 -26.56 7.35
CA ALA A 439 3.65 -27.89 7.07
C ALA A 439 3.16 -28.59 8.35
N GLY A 440 1.85 -28.78 8.45
CA GLY A 440 1.19 -29.48 9.56
C GLY A 440 0.18 -28.63 10.32
N THR A 441 0.19 -27.31 10.15
CA THR A 441 -0.92 -26.45 10.59
C THR A 441 -2.22 -26.87 9.89
N ALA A 442 -3.34 -26.85 10.60
CA ALA A 442 -4.64 -27.13 9.99
C ALA A 442 -5.04 -26.01 9.02
N LYS A 443 -5.91 -26.28 8.03
CA LYS A 443 -6.53 -25.20 7.24
C LYS A 443 -7.29 -24.28 8.21
N ASP A 444 -7.26 -22.98 7.97
CA ASP A 444 -7.99 -21.95 8.71
C ASP A 444 -7.49 -21.70 10.14
N ALA A 445 -6.40 -22.36 10.55
CA ALA A 445 -5.74 -22.11 11.82
C ALA A 445 -4.61 -21.07 11.68
N PRO A 446 -4.37 -20.23 12.71
CA PRO A 446 -3.23 -19.32 12.76
C PRO A 446 -1.88 -20.02 12.60
N ILE A 447 -0.96 -19.41 11.85
CA ILE A 447 0.45 -19.76 11.85
C ILE A 447 1.10 -19.23 13.12
N THR A 448 1.81 -20.11 13.83
CA THR A 448 2.57 -19.79 15.06
C THR A 448 4.00 -20.33 14.97
N THR A 449 4.51 -20.53 13.75
CA THR A 449 5.87 -21.00 13.48
C THR A 449 6.83 -19.80 13.54
N PRO A 450 7.82 -19.77 14.46
CA PRO A 450 8.72 -18.62 14.59
C PRO A 450 9.56 -18.39 13.34
N THR A 451 9.65 -17.14 12.89
CA THR A 451 10.26 -16.70 11.63
C THR A 451 11.78 -16.49 11.68
N GLN A 452 12.42 -16.80 12.81
CA GLN A 452 13.87 -16.67 13.07
C GLN A 452 14.40 -15.22 13.11
N ASP A 453 13.51 -14.25 13.18
CA ASP A 453 13.78 -12.89 13.63
C ASP A 453 14.22 -12.87 15.10
N GLU A 454 14.96 -11.82 15.48
CA GLU A 454 15.40 -11.58 16.87
C GLU A 454 15.19 -10.13 17.30
N GLU A 455 14.49 -9.95 18.42
CA GLU A 455 14.31 -8.68 19.14
C GLU A 455 15.55 -8.39 20.00
N LEU A 456 16.19 -7.23 19.83
CA LEU A 456 17.48 -6.89 20.45
C LEU A 456 17.44 -5.49 21.08
N ILE A 457 18.13 -5.27 22.20
CA ILE A 457 18.28 -3.92 22.80
C ILE A 457 19.72 -3.45 22.65
N ILE A 458 19.93 -2.24 22.11
CA ILE A 458 21.29 -1.67 21.95
C ILE A 458 21.92 -1.41 23.33
N THR A 459 23.11 -1.96 23.58
CA THR A 459 23.93 -1.72 24.78
C THR A 459 25.18 -0.87 24.51
N ALA A 460 25.68 -0.81 23.28
CA ALA A 460 26.74 0.11 22.85
C ALA A 460 26.74 0.32 21.33
N ILE A 461 27.18 1.51 20.88
CA ILE A 461 27.41 1.85 19.47
C ILE A 461 28.85 2.33 19.31
N ASN A 462 29.55 1.91 18.25
CA ASN A 462 30.94 2.28 17.96
C ASN A 462 31.17 2.36 16.44
N GLY A 463 30.71 3.44 15.82
CA GLY A 463 30.59 3.52 14.36
C GLY A 463 29.52 2.55 13.87
N ASN A 464 29.78 1.88 12.74
CA ASN A 464 28.90 0.86 12.17
C ASN A 464 28.88 -0.49 12.93
N VAL A 465 29.32 -0.52 14.19
CA VAL A 465 29.27 -1.72 15.04
C VAL A 465 28.42 -1.45 16.27
N ILE A 466 27.30 -2.15 16.38
CA ILE A 466 26.41 -2.12 17.53
C ILE A 466 26.61 -3.38 18.38
N THR A 467 26.45 -3.25 19.70
CA THR A 467 26.47 -4.36 20.67
C THR A 467 25.10 -4.43 21.33
N PHE A 468 24.55 -5.63 21.52
CA PHE A 468 23.21 -5.85 22.08
C PHE A 468 23.24 -6.70 23.36
N ASP A 469 22.09 -6.87 24.02
CA ASP A 469 21.99 -7.29 25.41
C ASP A 469 22.20 -8.80 25.67
N HIS A 470 21.98 -9.65 24.66
CA HIS A 470 22.16 -11.10 24.73
C HIS A 470 22.77 -11.69 23.43
N PRO A 471 23.31 -12.92 23.41
CA PRO A 471 23.88 -13.50 22.19
C PRO A 471 22.81 -14.12 21.28
N LEU A 472 22.97 -14.00 19.95
CA LEU A 472 21.99 -14.43 18.93
C LEU A 472 21.55 -15.90 19.07
N ALA A 473 20.26 -16.14 18.92
CA ALA A 473 19.59 -17.42 18.92
C ALA A 473 19.59 -18.15 17.57
N TYR A 474 19.74 -17.45 16.44
CA TYR A 474 19.76 -18.01 15.08
C TYR A 474 21.02 -17.57 14.33
N ASN A 475 21.20 -18.11 13.12
CA ASN A 475 22.09 -17.49 12.16
C ASN A 475 21.24 -16.68 11.17
N HIS A 476 21.84 -15.67 10.56
CA HIS A 476 21.19 -14.77 9.62
C HIS A 476 22.03 -14.67 8.32
N GLU A 477 22.51 -15.82 7.82
CA GLU A 477 23.20 -15.88 6.53
C GLU A 477 22.27 -15.63 5.35
N GLY A 478 22.75 -14.88 4.36
CA GLY A 478 22.10 -14.79 3.06
C GLY A 478 22.20 -16.09 2.27
N ALA A 479 21.21 -16.38 1.43
CA ALA A 479 21.22 -17.54 0.53
C ALA A 479 22.39 -17.52 -0.48
N ARG A 480 23.00 -16.34 -0.68
CA ARG A 480 24.25 -16.11 -1.42
C ARG A 480 25.09 -15.08 -0.67
N ALA A 481 26.38 -14.98 -0.98
CA ALA A 481 27.31 -14.09 -0.29
C ALA A 481 26.98 -12.59 -0.44
N ASP A 482 26.28 -12.22 -1.52
CA ASP A 482 25.76 -10.90 -1.86
C ASP A 482 24.45 -10.53 -1.14
N LEU A 483 23.68 -11.51 -0.67
CA LEU A 483 22.40 -11.32 0.02
C LEU A 483 22.65 -11.17 1.52
N LYS A 484 21.92 -10.28 2.22
CA LYS A 484 22.19 -9.92 3.63
C LYS A 484 20.89 -9.70 4.40
N ALA A 485 20.94 -9.94 5.71
CA ALA A 485 19.85 -9.61 6.62
C ALA A 485 19.73 -8.09 6.81
N TYR A 486 18.53 -7.64 7.14
CA TYR A 486 18.25 -6.27 7.58
C TYR A 486 18.08 -6.22 9.10
N VAL A 487 18.32 -5.06 9.70
CA VAL A 487 17.95 -4.76 11.08
C VAL A 487 17.26 -3.40 11.15
N ALA A 488 16.07 -3.38 11.76
CA ALA A 488 15.21 -2.21 11.87
C ALA A 488 15.10 -1.73 13.32
N ASN A 489 14.93 -0.41 13.52
CA ASN A 489 14.83 0.27 14.81
C ASN A 489 13.42 0.79 15.04
N TYR A 490 12.78 0.30 16.11
CA TYR A 490 11.37 0.57 16.41
C TYR A 490 11.18 1.64 17.49
N SER A 491 12.24 2.07 18.18
CA SER A 491 12.13 3.05 19.26
C SER A 491 12.01 4.47 18.73
N ARG A 492 10.93 5.15 19.09
CA ARG A 492 10.72 6.59 18.86
C ARG A 492 10.51 7.34 20.18
N ASN A 493 10.55 8.67 20.14
CA ASN A 493 10.35 9.52 21.32
C ASN A 493 8.88 9.97 21.49
N ILE A 494 8.07 9.90 20.43
CA ILE A 494 6.61 9.94 20.48
C ILE A 494 6.08 8.50 20.46
N VAL A 495 5.24 8.12 21.42
CA VAL A 495 4.67 6.77 21.54
C VAL A 495 3.16 6.82 21.75
N PHE A 496 2.43 6.10 20.90
CA PHE A 496 1.03 5.74 21.09
C PHE A 496 0.97 4.26 21.50
N GLU A 497 0.38 3.94 22.66
CA GLU A 497 0.33 2.57 23.20
C GLU A 497 -1.05 2.18 23.74
N SER A 498 -1.33 0.88 23.85
CA SER A 498 -2.43 0.39 24.71
C SER A 498 -1.94 0.26 26.15
N GLU A 499 -2.71 0.71 27.14
CA GLU A 499 -2.41 0.41 28.55
C GLU A 499 -2.24 -1.11 28.73
N GLY A 500 -1.12 -1.55 29.32
CA GLY A 500 -0.80 -2.96 29.52
C GLY A 500 -0.18 -3.70 28.32
N GLY A 501 -0.14 -3.08 27.13
CA GLY A 501 0.54 -3.59 25.94
C GLY A 501 0.09 -4.99 25.51
N GLU A 502 1.06 -5.89 25.28
CA GLU A 502 0.84 -7.28 24.81
C GLU A 502 -0.23 -8.00 25.65
N ALA A 503 -0.19 -7.80 26.97
CA ALA A 503 -1.04 -8.48 27.94
C ALA A 503 -2.52 -8.04 27.90
N THR A 504 -2.84 -6.94 27.21
CA THR A 504 -4.19 -6.40 27.11
C THR A 504 -4.96 -7.10 26.00
N ASN A 505 -6.17 -7.58 26.35
CA ASN A 505 -7.01 -8.37 25.44
C ASN A 505 -7.24 -7.61 24.14
N VAL A 506 -7.09 -8.26 22.98
CA VAL A 506 -7.17 -7.62 21.66
C VAL A 506 -8.36 -6.67 21.53
N HIS A 507 -9.58 -7.12 21.87
CA HIS A 507 -10.81 -6.32 21.78
C HIS A 507 -10.88 -5.09 22.73
N GLN A 508 -9.92 -4.92 23.64
CA GLN A 508 -9.79 -3.79 24.58
C GLN A 508 -8.67 -2.81 24.20
N ARG A 509 -7.84 -3.13 23.20
CA ARG A 509 -6.71 -2.28 22.77
C ARG A 509 -7.16 -0.95 22.16
N GLY A 510 -6.26 0.03 22.22
CA GLY A 510 -6.36 1.29 21.47
C GLY A 510 -6.26 1.08 19.97
N HIS A 511 -6.53 2.13 19.20
CA HIS A 511 -6.32 2.19 17.75
C HIS A 511 -6.10 3.66 17.35
N VAL A 512 -5.51 3.92 16.19
CA VAL A 512 -5.37 5.28 15.65
C VAL A 512 -5.97 5.38 14.27
N MET A 513 -6.76 6.44 14.04
CA MET A 513 -7.38 6.75 12.76
C MET A 513 -7.24 8.26 12.48
N PHE A 514 -6.70 8.59 11.30
CA PHE A 514 -6.69 9.94 10.75
C PHE A 514 -7.52 9.90 9.47
N GLY A 515 -8.45 10.84 9.29
CA GLY A 515 -9.41 10.72 8.19
C GLY A 515 -10.22 11.97 7.92
N MET A 516 -10.92 12.01 6.79
CA MET A 516 -11.72 13.15 6.33
C MET A 516 -10.96 14.49 6.17
N SER A 517 -9.63 14.47 6.29
CA SER A 517 -8.70 15.59 6.15
C SER A 517 -7.51 15.10 5.32
N ASP A 518 -7.02 15.95 4.43
CA ASP A 518 -5.79 15.81 3.65
C ASP A 518 -4.56 16.25 4.46
N ASP A 519 -4.72 17.31 5.27
CA ASP A 519 -3.72 17.87 6.19
C ASP A 519 -3.34 16.93 7.35
N VAL A 520 -2.58 15.87 7.05
CA VAL A 520 -2.10 14.84 7.99
C VAL A 520 -0.63 14.55 7.75
N THR A 521 0.22 14.95 8.69
CA THR A 521 1.66 14.62 8.73
C THR A 521 2.01 13.90 10.03
N VAL A 522 2.61 12.72 9.91
CA VAL A 522 3.07 11.91 11.04
C VAL A 522 4.48 11.41 10.77
N LYS A 523 5.47 11.99 11.46
CA LYS A 523 6.88 11.67 11.35
C LYS A 523 7.45 11.14 12.66
N TYR A 524 8.19 10.03 12.57
CA TYR A 524 8.99 9.45 13.67
C TYR A 524 8.20 9.15 14.96
N ALA A 525 7.00 8.57 14.86
CA ALA A 525 6.21 8.09 15.99
C ALA A 525 6.13 6.54 16.08
N GLU A 526 6.01 6.01 17.30
CA GLU A 526 5.85 4.57 17.59
C GLU A 526 4.40 4.23 17.96
N PHE A 527 3.89 3.13 17.40
CA PHE A 527 2.52 2.64 17.53
C PHE A 527 2.56 1.22 18.12
N TYR A 528 2.56 1.13 19.45
CA TYR A 528 2.92 -0.05 20.23
C TYR A 528 1.71 -0.81 20.79
N GLU A 529 1.55 -2.07 20.38
CA GLU A 529 0.45 -2.96 20.79
C GLU A 529 -0.94 -2.34 20.53
N LEU A 530 -1.06 -1.67 19.37
CA LEU A 530 -2.26 -0.99 18.90
C LEU A 530 -3.02 -1.79 17.85
N GLY A 531 -4.32 -1.50 17.72
CA GLY A 531 -5.26 -2.18 16.86
C GLY A 531 -6.04 -3.26 17.62
N ARG A 532 -7.31 -3.44 17.23
CA ARG A 532 -8.23 -4.46 17.79
C ARG A 532 -9.08 -5.21 16.76
N THR A 533 -8.95 -4.91 15.47
CA THR A 533 -9.46 -5.79 14.41
C THR A 533 -8.57 -7.04 14.35
N ASP A 534 -9.06 -8.19 14.80
CA ASP A 534 -8.33 -9.47 14.80
C ASP A 534 -8.46 -10.16 13.42
N LYS A 535 -7.36 -10.33 12.69
CA LYS A 535 -7.38 -11.02 11.37
C LYS A 535 -7.22 -12.55 11.48
N SER A 536 -6.86 -13.07 12.66
CA SER A 536 -6.81 -14.51 12.94
C SER A 536 -8.19 -15.14 12.91
N VAL A 537 -9.20 -14.40 13.36
CA VAL A 537 -10.62 -14.73 13.18
C VAL A 537 -11.24 -13.91 12.04
N ARG A 538 -12.55 -14.00 11.86
CA ARG A 538 -13.32 -13.26 10.85
C ARG A 538 -13.70 -11.88 11.38
N SER A 539 -13.49 -10.84 10.59
CA SER A 539 -13.92 -9.47 10.88
C SER A 539 -15.24 -9.10 10.17
N PHE A 540 -15.91 -8.06 10.67
CA PHE A 540 -17.20 -7.59 10.17
C PHE A 540 -17.24 -6.07 10.03
N ASP A 541 -17.97 -5.55 9.03
CA ASP A 541 -18.37 -4.15 9.01
C ASP A 541 -19.46 -3.93 10.08
N ALA A 542 -19.20 -3.02 11.03
CA ALA A 542 -20.12 -2.65 12.10
C ALA A 542 -21.50 -2.18 11.58
N ALA A 543 -21.56 -1.53 10.41
CA ALA A 543 -22.81 -1.07 9.80
C ALA A 543 -23.70 -2.22 9.27
N THR A 544 -23.16 -3.44 9.10
CA THR A 544 -23.95 -4.63 8.73
C THR A 544 -24.58 -5.36 9.92
N LEU A 545 -24.17 -5.04 11.14
CA LEU A 545 -24.56 -5.79 12.35
C LEU A 545 -25.84 -5.22 12.98
N SER A 546 -26.73 -6.10 13.43
CA SER A 546 -27.95 -5.71 14.16
C SER A 546 -27.70 -5.38 15.63
N THR A 547 -26.58 -5.86 16.17
CA THR A 547 -26.21 -5.84 17.59
C THR A 547 -24.70 -6.07 17.70
N THR A 548 -24.03 -5.34 18.58
CA THR A 548 -22.61 -5.47 18.89
C THR A 548 -22.43 -5.78 20.38
N ASP A 549 -21.66 -6.83 20.67
CA ASP A 549 -21.10 -7.14 21.99
C ASP A 549 -19.65 -6.60 22.07
N SER A 550 -19.12 -6.41 23.28
CA SER A 550 -17.82 -5.73 23.50
C SER A 550 -16.59 -6.45 22.92
N ASP A 551 -16.73 -7.73 22.56
CA ASP A 551 -15.71 -8.58 21.92
C ASP A 551 -16.01 -8.84 20.43
N THR A 552 -16.93 -8.08 19.83
CA THR A 552 -17.25 -8.20 18.40
C THR A 552 -16.11 -7.68 17.54
N ASN A 553 -15.53 -8.55 16.73
CA ASN A 553 -14.43 -8.21 15.83
C ASN A 553 -14.90 -7.35 14.64
N VAL A 554 -14.84 -6.02 14.80
CA VAL A 554 -15.15 -5.05 13.75
C VAL A 554 -13.89 -4.66 12.96
N LYS A 555 -14.07 -4.32 11.68
CA LYS A 555 -13.03 -3.75 10.80
C LYS A 555 -12.64 -2.32 11.20
N ALA A 556 -11.61 -1.78 10.54
CA ALA A 556 -11.17 -0.39 10.65
C ALA A 556 -10.72 0.03 12.07
N ARG A 557 -10.16 -0.90 12.86
CA ARG A 557 -9.52 -0.65 14.17
C ARG A 557 -8.09 -1.17 14.13
N TYR A 558 -7.25 -0.51 13.35
CA TYR A 558 -5.86 -0.89 13.04
C TYR A 558 -4.85 -0.05 13.84
N SER A 559 -3.55 -0.34 13.71
CA SER A 559 -2.52 0.36 14.49
C SER A 559 -2.34 1.82 14.05
N LEU A 560 -2.24 2.06 12.74
CA LEU A 560 -2.31 3.37 12.09
C LEU A 560 -3.21 3.25 10.85
N HIS A 561 -4.26 4.07 10.75
CA HIS A 561 -5.24 4.03 9.66
C HIS A 561 -5.51 5.42 9.06
N LEU A 562 -5.17 5.61 7.79
CA LEU A 562 -5.64 6.73 6.95
C LEU A 562 -6.99 6.36 6.32
N HIS A 563 -8.02 7.17 6.55
CA HIS A 563 -9.43 6.85 6.25
C HIS A 563 -10.13 8.01 5.55
N HIS A 564 -10.24 7.95 4.22
CA HIS A 564 -10.72 9.05 3.35
C HIS A 564 -9.84 10.32 3.41
N THR A 565 -8.51 10.18 3.22
CA THR A 565 -7.56 11.32 3.13
C THR A 565 -7.18 11.62 1.67
N GLY A 566 -8.13 12.18 0.89
CA GLY A 566 -7.78 13.02 -0.26
C GLY A 566 -7.45 12.37 -1.61
N VAL A 567 -8.02 11.22 -2.02
CA VAL A 567 -7.81 10.69 -3.41
C VAL A 567 -8.18 11.67 -4.53
N GLY A 568 -9.07 12.63 -4.26
CA GLY A 568 -9.48 13.68 -5.19
C GLY A 568 -8.52 14.87 -5.29
N ASP A 569 -7.44 14.90 -4.50
CA ASP A 569 -6.33 15.85 -4.64
C ASP A 569 -4.99 15.08 -4.71
N PRO A 570 -4.49 14.73 -5.92
CA PRO A 570 -3.20 14.08 -6.07
C PRO A 570 -2.02 14.97 -5.65
N SER A 571 -2.20 16.29 -5.50
CA SER A 571 -1.13 17.24 -5.18
C SER A 571 -0.88 17.46 -3.68
N HIS A 572 -1.79 17.02 -2.82
CA HIS A 572 -1.67 17.11 -1.35
C HIS A 572 -1.81 15.72 -0.67
N PRO A 573 -0.79 14.84 -0.77
CA PRO A 573 -0.79 13.54 -0.09
C PRO A 573 -0.59 13.69 1.43
N ALA A 574 -1.22 12.82 2.21
CA ALA A 574 -0.88 12.64 3.62
C ALA A 574 0.52 12.04 3.78
N ILE A 575 1.31 12.50 4.76
CA ILE A 575 2.73 12.16 4.92
C ILE A 575 2.95 11.27 6.15
N ILE A 576 3.41 10.04 5.94
CA ILE A 576 3.68 9.05 6.99
C ILE A 576 5.15 8.60 6.87
N GLU A 577 6.04 9.17 7.69
CA GLU A 577 7.50 9.05 7.52
C GLU A 577 8.21 8.49 8.76
N GLY A 578 9.08 7.49 8.58
CA GLY A 578 9.98 7.01 9.63
C GLY A 578 9.28 6.42 10.86
N ASN A 579 8.02 6.00 10.77
CA ASN A 579 7.23 5.51 11.90
C ASN A 579 7.45 4.02 12.20
N ALA A 580 7.10 3.60 13.41
CA ALA A 580 7.24 2.22 13.87
C ALA A 580 5.90 1.64 14.35
N VAL A 581 5.46 0.50 13.79
CA VAL A 581 4.32 -0.30 14.29
C VAL A 581 4.84 -1.60 14.91
N TRP A 582 4.34 -1.95 16.09
CA TRP A 582 4.74 -3.16 16.82
C TRP A 582 3.52 -3.88 17.41
N GLY A 583 3.38 -5.19 17.16
CA GLY A 583 2.39 -6.04 17.85
C GLY A 583 0.94 -5.78 17.42
N ALA A 584 0.68 -5.83 16.12
CA ALA A 584 -0.63 -5.55 15.53
C ALA A 584 -1.46 -6.84 15.35
N PRO A 585 -2.64 -7.00 15.98
CA PRO A 585 -3.48 -8.20 15.84
C PRO A 585 -4.28 -8.26 14.52
N GLY A 586 -4.17 -7.21 13.71
CA GLY A 586 -4.79 -7.06 12.40
C GLY A 586 -3.79 -6.45 11.42
N TRP A 587 -4.25 -5.48 10.64
CA TRP A 587 -3.35 -4.71 9.78
C TRP A 587 -2.58 -3.65 10.59
N GLY A 588 -1.35 -3.36 10.17
CA GLY A 588 -0.45 -2.39 10.81
C GLY A 588 -0.70 -0.97 10.31
N PHE A 589 -0.08 -0.62 9.18
CA PHE A 589 -0.34 0.60 8.41
C PHE A 589 -1.44 0.35 7.39
N VAL A 590 -2.44 1.23 7.33
CA VAL A 590 -3.59 1.09 6.42
C VAL A 590 -3.89 2.43 5.75
N GLN A 591 -4.02 2.36 4.43
CA GLN A 591 -4.48 3.41 3.53
C GLN A 591 -5.83 2.98 2.94
N HIS A 592 -6.88 3.76 3.21
CA HIS A 592 -8.25 3.46 2.80
C HIS A 592 -8.85 4.73 2.18
N ASP A 593 -9.16 4.68 0.88
CA ASP A 593 -9.68 5.81 0.09
C ASP A 593 -8.84 7.10 0.25
N SER A 594 -7.51 6.95 0.19
CA SER A 594 -6.54 8.00 0.57
C SER A 594 -5.44 8.20 -0.47
N ASN A 595 -4.96 9.44 -0.61
CA ASN A 595 -3.68 9.79 -1.22
C ASN A 595 -2.61 9.88 -0.11
N ALA A 596 -1.49 9.19 -0.24
CA ALA A 596 -0.45 9.20 0.79
C ALA A 596 0.96 8.90 0.26
N ILE A 597 1.96 9.48 0.93
CA ILE A 597 3.36 9.07 0.86
C ILE A 597 3.69 8.34 2.17
N MET A 598 4.16 7.10 2.06
CA MET A 598 4.64 6.29 3.19
C MET A 598 6.12 5.98 2.97
N SER A 599 7.01 6.68 3.69
CA SER A 599 8.47 6.59 3.54
C SER A 599 9.14 6.08 4.83
N ASP A 600 10.18 5.24 4.72
CA ASP A 600 11.03 4.78 5.84
C ASP A 600 10.26 4.13 7.03
N ASN A 601 9.04 3.61 6.86
CA ASN A 601 8.29 3.05 7.99
C ASN A 601 8.63 1.58 8.27
N ALA A 602 8.62 1.17 9.54
CA ALA A 602 8.82 -0.21 9.96
C ALA A 602 7.59 -0.82 10.65
N ALA A 603 7.23 -2.04 10.27
CA ALA A 603 6.21 -2.85 10.93
C ALA A 603 6.81 -4.15 11.49
N TYR A 604 6.42 -4.53 12.71
CA TYR A 604 6.81 -5.79 13.36
C TYR A 604 5.63 -6.51 14.03
N ASP A 605 5.65 -7.84 13.95
CA ASP A 605 4.68 -8.76 14.54
C ASP A 605 3.24 -8.39 14.19
N VAL A 606 2.96 -8.41 12.89
CA VAL A 606 1.65 -8.07 12.34
C VAL A 606 0.91 -9.35 11.97
N PHE A 607 -0.26 -9.57 12.59
CA PHE A 607 -1.14 -10.66 12.21
C PHE A 607 -2.11 -10.20 11.11
N GLY A 608 -1.74 -10.45 9.87
CA GLY A 608 -2.43 -9.95 8.68
C GLY A 608 -1.42 -9.34 7.71
N ALA A 609 -1.86 -8.39 6.90
CA ALA A 609 -0.96 -7.60 6.06
C ALA A 609 -0.33 -6.42 6.86
N ALA A 610 0.98 -6.19 6.70
CA ALA A 610 1.71 -5.15 7.44
C ALA A 610 1.42 -3.73 6.93
N PHE A 611 1.39 -3.57 5.61
CA PHE A 611 0.99 -2.36 4.89
C PHE A 611 -0.18 -2.69 3.95
N VAL A 612 -1.21 -1.86 3.89
CA VAL A 612 -2.46 -2.18 3.18
C VAL A 612 -3.07 -0.97 2.46
N ALA A 613 -3.34 -1.11 1.17
CA ALA A 613 -4.33 -0.32 0.43
C ALA A 613 -5.64 -1.12 0.39
N GLU A 614 -6.69 -0.66 1.10
CA GLU A 614 -7.88 -1.49 1.42
C GLU A 614 -8.91 -1.55 0.28
N THR A 615 -9.22 -0.44 -0.40
CA THR A 615 -10.47 -0.27 -1.18
C THR A 615 -10.31 -0.30 -2.70
N GLY A 616 -9.11 -0.09 -3.23
CA GLY A 616 -8.81 -0.30 -4.65
C GLY A 616 -8.55 0.96 -5.49
N ASN A 617 -8.81 2.14 -4.92
CA ASN A 617 -8.64 3.45 -5.53
C ASN A 617 -7.55 4.30 -4.87
N GLU A 618 -6.80 3.76 -3.92
CA GLU A 618 -5.67 4.44 -3.28
C GLU A 618 -4.59 4.82 -4.30
N ILE A 619 -4.03 6.02 -4.12
CA ILE A 619 -2.97 6.60 -4.94
C ILE A 619 -1.79 7.06 -4.06
N GLY A 620 -0.66 7.38 -4.69
CA GLY A 620 0.53 7.87 -4.00
C GLY A 620 1.64 6.83 -3.99
N ARG A 621 2.46 6.80 -2.93
CA ARG A 621 3.77 6.12 -2.96
C ARG A 621 4.14 5.49 -1.63
N TRP A 622 4.59 4.24 -1.69
CA TRP A 622 5.25 3.55 -0.59
C TRP A 622 6.71 3.30 -0.97
N ASP A 623 7.62 4.05 -0.37
CA ASP A 623 9.05 3.98 -0.61
C ASP A 623 9.83 3.57 0.66
N HIS A 624 10.87 2.76 0.51
CA HIS A 624 11.80 2.40 1.57
C HIS A 624 11.14 1.90 2.89
N ASN A 625 10.02 1.17 2.86
CA ASN A 625 9.40 0.63 4.07
C ASN A 625 9.85 -0.82 4.35
N ILE A 626 9.84 -1.24 5.62
CA ILE A 626 10.16 -2.62 6.03
C ILE A 626 9.02 -3.30 6.83
N ALA A 627 8.65 -4.50 6.39
CA ALA A 627 7.71 -5.37 7.09
C ALA A 627 8.45 -6.63 7.59
N ILE A 628 8.54 -6.81 8.91
CA ILE A 628 9.18 -7.99 9.53
C ILE A 628 8.12 -8.81 10.28
N LYS A 629 8.12 -10.14 10.14
CA LYS A 629 7.22 -11.05 10.88
C LYS A 629 5.75 -10.72 10.62
N SER A 630 5.31 -10.91 9.37
CA SER A 630 3.89 -10.89 9.02
C SER A 630 3.33 -12.31 9.07
N LEU A 631 2.45 -12.56 10.02
CA LEU A 631 1.80 -13.86 10.24
C LEU A 631 0.34 -13.82 9.77
N GLY A 632 -0.28 -15.00 9.65
CA GLY A 632 -1.66 -15.11 9.19
C GLY A 632 -2.27 -16.47 9.47
N VAL A 633 -3.46 -16.73 8.92
CA VAL A 633 -4.06 -18.08 8.91
C VAL A 633 -3.56 -18.91 7.72
N ASN A 634 -3.48 -20.22 7.92
CA ASN A 634 -3.21 -21.19 6.86
C ASN A 634 -4.41 -21.29 5.90
N HIS A 635 -4.52 -20.33 5.00
CA HIS A 635 -5.59 -20.16 4.04
C HIS A 635 -5.01 -19.95 2.62
N ILE A 636 -5.83 -20.12 1.59
CA ILE A 636 -5.55 -19.56 0.26
C ILE A 636 -6.04 -18.12 0.19
N THR A 637 -5.24 -17.20 -0.38
CA THR A 637 -5.54 -15.76 -0.49
C THR A 637 -6.88 -15.47 -1.17
N LYS A 638 -7.19 -16.24 -2.22
CA LYS A 638 -8.33 -16.04 -3.14
C LYS A 638 -9.62 -16.79 -2.76
N ASP A 639 -9.89 -17.00 -1.48
CA ASP A 639 -11.05 -17.78 -1.06
C ASP A 639 -12.38 -17.05 -1.23
N GLY A 640 -13.41 -17.76 -1.72
CA GLY A 640 -14.73 -17.18 -1.97
C GLY A 640 -15.47 -16.71 -0.72
N SER A 641 -15.10 -17.17 0.48
CA SER A 641 -15.72 -16.75 1.74
C SER A 641 -15.08 -15.51 2.36
N ASP A 642 -13.76 -15.32 2.25
CA ASP A 642 -13.07 -14.10 2.66
C ASP A 642 -13.28 -12.98 1.62
N VAL A 643 -13.14 -13.27 0.33
CA VAL A 643 -13.58 -12.38 -0.77
C VAL A 643 -15.05 -12.00 -0.60
N GLY A 644 -15.93 -12.98 -0.33
CA GLY A 644 -17.37 -12.73 -0.17
C GLY A 644 -17.78 -11.81 1.00
N ALA A 645 -16.86 -11.44 1.89
CA ALA A 645 -17.08 -10.44 2.94
C ALA A 645 -16.08 -9.27 2.91
N PHE A 646 -15.24 -9.21 1.88
CA PHE A 646 -14.14 -8.24 1.79
C PHE A 646 -13.23 -8.27 3.03
N ASP A 647 -13.00 -9.46 3.62
CA ASP A 647 -12.14 -9.63 4.79
C ASP A 647 -10.78 -10.19 4.38
N LEU A 648 -9.96 -9.31 3.82
CA LEU A 648 -8.77 -9.65 3.05
C LEU A 648 -7.48 -9.54 3.89
N GLY A 649 -6.32 -9.86 3.29
CA GLY A 649 -5.01 -9.83 3.96
C GLY A 649 -4.79 -10.87 5.07
N ARG A 650 -5.70 -11.83 5.27
CA ARG A 650 -5.69 -12.77 6.41
C ARG A 650 -4.61 -13.85 6.36
N THR A 651 -3.97 -14.07 5.21
CA THR A 651 -2.92 -15.09 5.00
C THR A 651 -1.54 -14.71 5.52
N GLY A 652 -1.37 -13.47 6.00
CA GLY A 652 -0.05 -12.84 6.18
C GLY A 652 0.42 -12.24 4.86
N THR A 653 0.92 -11.02 4.87
CA THR A 653 1.51 -10.32 3.72
C THR A 653 2.38 -9.16 4.19
N GLY A 654 3.50 -8.87 3.53
CA GLY A 654 4.23 -7.62 3.77
C GLY A 654 3.38 -6.43 3.30
N PHE A 655 3.20 -6.32 1.99
CA PHE A 655 2.53 -5.20 1.32
C PHE A 655 1.31 -5.70 0.53
N TRP A 656 0.11 -5.31 0.94
CA TRP A 656 -1.16 -5.68 0.31
C TRP A 656 -1.75 -4.53 -0.51
N PHE A 657 -2.05 -4.79 -1.77
CA PHE A 657 -2.64 -3.82 -2.68
C PHE A 657 -3.97 -4.34 -3.21
N GLN A 658 -5.08 -3.77 -2.76
CA GLN A 658 -6.35 -3.88 -3.48
C GLN A 658 -6.31 -3.04 -4.77
N GLY A 659 -5.64 -1.88 -4.71
CA GLY A 659 -5.43 -0.97 -5.85
C GLY A 659 -4.19 -1.30 -6.69
N ARG A 660 -3.90 -0.43 -7.67
CA ARG A 660 -2.72 -0.55 -8.56
C ARG A 660 -1.97 0.77 -8.79
N LEU A 661 -2.45 1.87 -8.18
CA LEU A 661 -1.91 3.23 -8.34
C LEU A 661 -1.12 3.74 -7.13
N VAL A 662 -0.90 2.89 -6.12
CA VAL A 662 0.16 3.09 -5.13
C VAL A 662 1.45 2.52 -5.72
N ASP A 663 2.47 3.37 -5.84
CA ASP A 663 3.83 2.97 -6.23
C ASP A 663 4.50 2.17 -5.11
N ALA A 664 5.27 1.13 -5.47
CA ALA A 664 6.05 0.33 -4.53
C ALA A 664 7.54 0.35 -4.91
N VAL A 665 8.36 1.07 -4.14
CA VAL A 665 9.78 1.34 -4.44
C VAL A 665 10.68 0.99 -3.24
N ASP A 666 11.75 0.23 -3.47
CA ASP A 666 12.80 -0.10 -2.47
C ASP A 666 12.30 -0.70 -1.13
N ASN A 667 11.07 -1.24 -1.08
CA ASN A 667 10.48 -1.82 0.13
C ASN A 667 10.96 -3.24 0.42
N VAL A 668 10.91 -3.65 1.68
CA VAL A 668 11.48 -4.90 2.19
C VAL A 668 10.44 -5.72 2.96
N ALA A 669 10.19 -6.96 2.55
CA ALA A 669 9.28 -7.88 3.26
C ALA A 669 10.02 -9.13 3.76
N ALA A 670 10.12 -9.31 5.07
CA ALA A 670 10.91 -10.37 5.70
C ALA A 670 10.09 -11.25 6.66
N GLY A 671 10.17 -12.57 6.46
CA GLY A 671 9.51 -13.55 7.34
C GLY A 671 7.98 -13.55 7.19
N VAL A 672 7.50 -13.99 6.03
CA VAL A 672 6.05 -14.07 5.70
C VAL A 672 5.68 -15.53 5.36
N PRO A 673 5.55 -16.42 6.37
CA PRO A 673 5.67 -17.86 6.17
C PRO A 673 4.47 -18.56 5.50
N SER A 674 3.39 -17.81 5.19
CA SER A 674 2.14 -18.33 4.59
C SER A 674 1.52 -17.47 3.48
N GLY A 675 2.17 -16.38 3.05
CA GLY A 675 1.62 -15.45 2.05
C GLY A 675 2.68 -14.78 1.16
N GLY A 676 2.35 -13.61 0.63
CA GLY A 676 3.24 -12.83 -0.24
C GLY A 676 4.08 -11.81 0.53
N GLY A 677 5.33 -11.57 0.11
CA GLY A 677 6.02 -10.33 0.48
C GLY A 677 5.24 -9.14 -0.06
N PHE A 678 4.84 -9.23 -1.33
CA PHE A 678 3.97 -8.29 -2.03
C PHE A 678 2.76 -9.04 -2.61
N THR A 679 1.55 -8.51 -2.43
CA THR A 679 0.30 -9.15 -2.87
C THR A 679 -0.64 -8.14 -3.56
N TYR A 680 -0.77 -8.24 -4.88
CA TYR A 680 -1.74 -7.46 -5.67
C TYR A 680 -3.03 -8.28 -5.89
N PHE A 681 -4.15 -7.83 -5.35
CA PHE A 681 -5.36 -8.64 -5.23
C PHE A 681 -6.62 -7.85 -5.60
N HIS A 682 -7.14 -8.08 -6.80
CA HIS A 682 -8.25 -7.29 -7.36
C HIS A 682 -9.50 -8.16 -7.46
N ARG A 683 -10.07 -8.50 -6.30
CA ARG A 683 -11.28 -9.34 -6.16
C ARG A 683 -12.12 -8.91 -4.97
N ALA A 684 -13.24 -8.26 -5.27
CA ALA A 684 -14.26 -7.87 -4.31
C ALA A 684 -15.64 -8.46 -4.62
N PRO A 685 -16.57 -8.44 -3.65
CA PRO A 685 -17.99 -8.47 -3.94
C PRO A 685 -18.40 -7.13 -4.61
N SER A 686 -19.49 -7.17 -5.39
CA SER A 686 -19.94 -6.02 -6.18
C SER A 686 -20.22 -4.78 -5.32
N GLY A 687 -19.42 -3.72 -5.50
CA GLY A 687 -19.58 -2.45 -4.77
C GLY A 687 -18.93 -2.41 -3.39
N ALA A 688 -17.91 -3.25 -3.13
CA ALA A 688 -17.03 -3.12 -1.97
C ALA A 688 -15.62 -2.59 -2.30
N GLU A 689 -15.19 -2.71 -3.57
CA GLU A 689 -14.12 -1.86 -4.10
C GLU A 689 -14.71 -0.49 -4.46
N ILE A 690 -13.97 0.57 -4.16
CA ILE A 690 -14.27 1.94 -4.64
C ILE A 690 -13.68 2.08 -6.06
N PRO A 691 -14.38 2.69 -7.03
CA PRO A 691 -13.81 2.94 -8.34
C PRO A 691 -12.60 3.87 -8.28
N VAL A 692 -11.55 3.57 -9.05
CA VAL A 692 -10.45 4.49 -9.35
C VAL A 692 -11.03 5.65 -10.15
N ASP A 693 -10.87 6.88 -9.67
CA ASP A 693 -11.11 8.10 -10.43
C ASP A 693 -9.94 8.34 -11.40
N PRO A 694 -10.17 8.40 -12.74
CA PRO A 694 -9.09 8.65 -13.68
C PRO A 694 -8.43 10.02 -13.56
N ASP A 695 -9.12 11.05 -13.08
CA ASP A 695 -8.55 12.41 -12.97
C ASP A 695 -7.44 12.47 -11.90
N GLY A 696 -7.45 11.54 -10.93
CA GLY A 696 -6.38 11.33 -9.94
C GLY A 696 -5.31 10.31 -10.35
N ALA A 697 -5.39 9.73 -11.55
CA ALA A 697 -4.45 8.70 -12.00
C ALA A 697 -3.32 9.29 -12.88
N PRO A 698 -2.06 8.85 -12.73
CA PRO A 698 -0.92 9.41 -13.49
C PRO A 698 -1.01 9.18 -15.01
N LEU A 699 -1.88 8.28 -15.47
CA LEU A 699 -2.18 8.00 -16.89
C LEU A 699 -3.70 8.03 -17.14
N ALA A 700 -4.36 9.13 -16.78
CA ALA A 700 -5.81 9.34 -16.87
C ALA A 700 -6.45 8.83 -18.19
N ASP A 701 -5.94 9.23 -19.35
CA ASP A 701 -6.53 8.87 -20.65
C ASP A 701 -6.43 7.37 -20.96
N ALA A 702 -5.49 6.64 -20.36
CA ALA A 702 -5.40 5.18 -20.49
C ALA A 702 -6.60 4.46 -19.84
N LEU A 703 -7.34 5.17 -18.98
CA LEU A 703 -8.60 4.72 -18.37
C LEU A 703 -9.83 5.21 -19.18
N ARG A 704 -9.58 5.76 -20.39
CA ARG A 704 -10.53 6.03 -21.48
C ARG A 704 -11.68 6.96 -21.14
N TYR A 705 -11.38 8.06 -20.44
CA TYR A 705 -12.33 9.17 -20.18
C TYR A 705 -13.62 8.67 -19.49
N LEU A 706 -13.49 7.66 -18.62
CA LEU A 706 -14.59 7.08 -17.86
C LEU A 706 -14.77 7.79 -16.51
N ASP A 707 -15.99 7.77 -15.99
CA ASP A 707 -16.37 8.43 -14.73
C ASP A 707 -15.90 7.65 -13.46
N GLY A 708 -14.86 6.82 -13.61
CA GLY A 708 -14.48 5.79 -12.65
C GLY A 708 -14.28 4.41 -13.29
N VAL A 709 -13.20 3.71 -12.91
CA VAL A 709 -12.87 2.36 -13.38
C VAL A 709 -12.63 1.38 -12.22
N GLY A 710 -12.65 0.08 -12.49
CA GLY A 710 -12.34 -0.93 -11.46
C GLY A 710 -10.85 -0.98 -11.13
N SER A 711 -10.52 -1.31 -9.87
CA SER A 711 -9.13 -1.49 -9.37
C SER A 711 -8.23 -2.35 -10.28
N ASN A 712 -8.85 -3.33 -10.97
CA ASN A 712 -8.17 -4.25 -11.86
C ASN A 712 -7.84 -3.68 -13.25
N THR A 713 -8.30 -2.49 -13.62
CA THR A 713 -8.19 -1.91 -14.97
C THR A 713 -6.86 -1.17 -15.20
N PRO A 714 -6.39 -0.25 -14.34
CA PRO A 714 -5.05 0.35 -14.50
C PRO A 714 -3.95 -0.71 -14.54
N ASN A 715 -2.79 -0.42 -15.14
CA ASN A 715 -1.56 -1.15 -14.84
C ASN A 715 -1.14 -0.96 -13.37
N ILE A 716 -0.20 -1.77 -12.87
CA ILE A 716 0.58 -1.36 -11.69
C ILE A 716 1.40 -0.14 -12.12
N SER A 717 1.34 0.95 -11.34
CA SER A 717 2.02 2.21 -11.61
C SER A 717 3.55 2.04 -11.63
N ILE A 718 4.19 1.98 -10.46
CA ILE A 718 5.62 1.63 -10.32
C ILE A 718 5.77 0.41 -9.39
N PHE A 719 6.63 -0.54 -9.78
CA PHE A 719 7.16 -1.57 -8.90
C PHE A 719 8.67 -1.74 -9.18
N LEU A 720 9.51 -1.33 -8.25
CA LEU A 720 10.96 -1.16 -8.45
C LEU A 720 11.76 -1.56 -7.20
N ASN A 721 12.88 -2.26 -7.39
CA ASN A 721 13.91 -2.59 -6.39
C ASN A 721 13.48 -3.36 -5.13
N ASN A 722 12.18 -3.63 -4.94
CA ASN A 722 11.66 -4.27 -3.74
C ASN A 722 12.35 -5.62 -3.45
N GLU A 723 12.50 -5.97 -2.16
CA GLU A 723 13.17 -7.18 -1.70
C GLU A 723 12.23 -8.04 -0.82
N THR A 724 12.14 -9.35 -1.09
CA THR A 724 11.44 -10.31 -0.22
C THR A 724 12.37 -11.39 0.32
N ILE A 725 12.30 -11.63 1.63
CA ILE A 725 13.13 -12.57 2.38
C ILE A 725 12.24 -13.57 3.13
N ALA A 726 12.58 -14.86 3.09
CA ALA A 726 11.98 -15.88 3.96
C ALA A 726 10.42 -15.97 3.89
N SER A 727 9.86 -15.94 2.68
CA SER A 727 8.40 -15.85 2.42
C SER A 727 7.84 -17.06 1.66
N GLU A 728 6.56 -17.43 1.85
CA GLU A 728 5.90 -18.41 0.98
C GLU A 728 5.93 -17.96 -0.50
N MET A 729 5.67 -16.68 -0.77
CA MET A 729 5.76 -16.08 -2.10
C MET A 729 6.50 -14.74 -2.05
N GLY A 730 7.37 -14.45 -3.02
CA GLY A 730 7.91 -13.11 -3.22
C GLY A 730 6.79 -12.13 -3.58
N LEU A 731 6.19 -12.36 -4.75
CA LEU A 731 5.09 -11.58 -5.31
C LEU A 731 3.89 -12.48 -5.69
N GLU A 732 2.71 -12.25 -5.12
CA GLU A 732 1.44 -12.83 -5.59
C GLU A 732 0.62 -11.78 -6.37
N ILE A 733 0.07 -12.15 -7.54
CA ILE A 733 -0.86 -11.30 -8.30
C ILE A 733 -2.11 -12.09 -8.69
N VAL A 734 -3.28 -11.63 -8.25
CA VAL A 734 -4.57 -12.27 -8.52
C VAL A 734 -5.65 -11.22 -8.88
N LYS A 735 -5.80 -10.95 -10.18
CA LYS A 735 -6.95 -10.20 -10.71
C LYS A 735 -8.24 -11.05 -10.68
N ALA A 736 -9.39 -10.39 -10.78
CA ALA A 736 -10.67 -11.06 -11.05
C ALA A 736 -10.68 -11.77 -12.42
N ASN A 737 -10.09 -11.14 -13.44
CA ASN A 737 -10.13 -11.60 -14.83
C ASN A 737 -8.92 -11.07 -15.64
N PRO A 738 -8.50 -11.76 -16.72
CA PRO A 738 -7.27 -11.47 -17.46
C PRO A 738 -7.27 -10.16 -18.24
N LYS A 739 -8.44 -9.57 -18.52
CA LYS A 739 -8.52 -8.32 -19.28
C LYS A 739 -7.86 -7.16 -18.55
N GLN A 740 -7.20 -6.30 -19.31
CA GLN A 740 -6.82 -4.95 -18.90
C GLN A 740 -7.55 -3.90 -19.75
N ASP A 741 -8.10 -4.30 -20.90
CA ASP A 741 -8.78 -3.47 -21.89
C ASP A 741 -7.87 -2.36 -22.49
N SER A 742 -6.55 -2.43 -22.29
CA SER A 742 -5.51 -1.58 -22.90
C SER A 742 -4.21 -2.36 -23.15
N ASP A 743 -3.27 -1.81 -23.92
CA ASP A 743 -1.95 -2.42 -24.22
C ASP A 743 -0.84 -2.02 -23.21
N LEU A 744 -1.17 -1.16 -22.24
CA LEU A 744 -0.25 -0.76 -21.16
C LEU A 744 0.20 -1.97 -20.34
N ARG A 745 1.49 -1.97 -19.97
CA ARG A 745 2.12 -3.07 -19.23
C ARG A 745 2.34 -2.72 -17.78
N SER A 746 2.16 -3.72 -16.91
CA SER A 746 2.69 -3.66 -15.55
C SER A 746 4.15 -4.10 -15.60
N VAL A 747 5.05 -3.19 -15.22
CA VAL A 747 6.49 -3.43 -15.17
C VAL A 747 6.87 -3.79 -13.74
N ILE A 748 7.60 -4.90 -13.58
CA ILE A 748 8.13 -5.38 -12.30
C ILE A 748 9.65 -5.38 -12.46
N ASP A 749 10.35 -4.34 -12.00
CA ASP A 749 11.78 -4.14 -12.24
C ASP A 749 12.63 -4.35 -10.97
N SER A 750 13.85 -4.85 -11.16
CA SER A 750 14.84 -5.14 -10.11
C SER A 750 14.33 -5.99 -8.91
N PHE A 751 13.25 -6.76 -9.08
CA PHE A 751 12.63 -7.47 -7.96
C PHE A 751 13.47 -8.65 -7.47
N LEU A 752 13.89 -8.60 -6.21
CA LEU A 752 14.70 -9.61 -5.53
C LEU A 752 13.84 -10.42 -4.55
N ALA A 753 13.82 -11.75 -4.69
CA ALA A 753 13.06 -12.63 -3.78
C ALA A 753 13.86 -13.89 -3.42
N TRP A 754 14.29 -14.00 -2.16
CA TRP A 754 15.17 -15.09 -1.73
C TRP A 754 14.72 -15.81 -0.46
N GLU A 755 15.09 -17.09 -0.39
CA GLU A 755 14.54 -18.07 0.56
C GLU A 755 13.01 -18.18 0.47
N VAL A 756 12.48 -18.24 -0.76
CA VAL A 756 11.04 -18.30 -1.04
C VAL A 756 10.58 -19.63 -1.66
N LYS A 757 9.33 -20.05 -1.44
CA LYS A 757 8.76 -21.21 -2.18
C LYS A 757 8.38 -20.82 -3.61
N SER A 758 7.85 -19.60 -3.80
CA SER A 758 7.60 -19.03 -5.11
C SER A 758 8.28 -17.67 -5.26
N GLY A 759 9.04 -17.44 -6.33
CA GLY A 759 9.61 -16.10 -6.61
C GLY A 759 8.50 -15.10 -6.95
N ALA A 760 7.77 -15.37 -8.02
CA ALA A 760 6.50 -14.70 -8.33
C ALA A 760 5.42 -15.72 -8.75
N ALA A 761 4.17 -15.45 -8.40
CA ALA A 761 3.00 -16.27 -8.73
C ALA A 761 1.84 -15.41 -9.23
N ILE A 762 1.62 -15.40 -10.55
CA ILE A 762 0.64 -14.52 -11.19
C ILE A 762 -0.50 -15.32 -11.83
N GLN A 763 -1.73 -14.79 -11.71
CA GLN A 763 -2.95 -15.53 -12.05
C GLN A 763 -4.06 -14.59 -12.57
N TYR A 764 -4.84 -15.06 -13.55
CA TYR A 764 -5.97 -14.31 -14.12
C TYR A 764 -5.59 -12.92 -14.65
N THR A 765 -4.43 -12.76 -15.29
CA THR A 765 -3.83 -11.47 -15.63
C THR A 765 -3.10 -11.49 -16.98
N GLY A 766 -2.72 -10.32 -17.51
CA GLY A 766 -1.92 -10.21 -18.73
C GLY A 766 -1.30 -8.82 -18.92
N HIS A 767 -0.45 -8.69 -19.94
CA HIS A 767 0.39 -7.51 -20.21
C HIS A 767 1.40 -7.21 -19.09
N TYR A 768 2.30 -8.15 -18.82
CA TYR A 768 3.36 -8.01 -17.80
C TYR A 768 4.75 -8.05 -18.40
N THR A 769 5.66 -7.25 -17.84
CA THR A 769 7.10 -7.31 -18.14
C THR A 769 7.88 -7.33 -16.83
N PHE A 770 8.51 -8.47 -16.56
CA PHE A 770 9.48 -8.63 -15.49
C PHE A 770 10.85 -8.23 -16.02
N LYS A 771 11.53 -7.28 -15.38
CA LYS A 771 12.88 -6.83 -15.73
C LYS A 771 13.82 -7.15 -14.56
N ASN A 772 15.05 -7.55 -14.87
CA ASN A 772 16.16 -7.67 -13.91
C ASN A 772 15.91 -8.53 -12.65
N ILE A 773 14.92 -9.42 -12.66
CA ILE A 773 14.51 -10.21 -11.49
C ILE A 773 15.63 -11.10 -10.95
N ASP A 774 15.67 -11.32 -9.63
CA ASP A 774 16.58 -12.30 -9.03
C ASP A 774 15.88 -13.13 -7.96
N PHE A 775 15.55 -14.37 -8.30
CA PHE A 775 14.83 -15.29 -7.42
C PHE A 775 15.72 -16.42 -6.94
N VAL A 776 15.72 -16.72 -5.64
CA VAL A 776 16.52 -17.80 -5.03
C VAL A 776 15.69 -18.63 -4.04
N ALA A 777 15.70 -19.96 -4.20
CA ALA A 777 15.16 -20.90 -3.22
C ALA A 777 16.25 -21.83 -2.69
N THR A 778 16.25 -22.12 -1.39
CA THR A 778 17.12 -23.13 -0.78
C THR A 778 16.31 -24.14 0.06
N ASP A 779 17.00 -25.09 0.69
CA ASP A 779 16.41 -26.03 1.65
C ASP A 779 17.00 -25.85 3.07
N SER A 780 17.56 -24.68 3.39
CA SER A 780 18.30 -24.42 4.65
C SER A 780 17.50 -24.78 5.91
N ALA A 781 16.23 -24.41 5.95
CA ALA A 781 15.29 -24.75 7.02
C ALA A 781 14.50 -26.05 6.79
N GLY A 782 14.80 -26.82 5.73
CA GLY A 782 14.14 -28.08 5.42
C GLY A 782 12.69 -27.94 4.94
N ILE A 783 12.37 -26.86 4.22
CA ILE A 783 11.04 -26.62 3.62
C ILE A 783 10.65 -27.71 2.61
N GLY A 784 11.65 -28.37 2.02
CA GLY A 784 11.53 -29.37 0.96
C GLY A 784 11.32 -28.71 -0.39
N LEU A 785 12.41 -28.48 -1.13
CA LEU A 785 12.40 -27.83 -2.46
C LEU A 785 11.41 -28.43 -3.47
N LYS A 786 10.99 -29.68 -3.29
CA LYS A 786 9.95 -30.29 -4.13
C LYS A 786 8.67 -29.43 -4.02
N TYR A 787 8.20 -28.95 -5.18
CA TYR A 787 7.07 -28.02 -5.39
C TYR A 787 7.40 -26.52 -5.36
N THR A 788 8.66 -26.09 -5.15
CA THR A 788 9.04 -24.67 -5.32
C THR A 788 9.12 -24.27 -6.80
N ILE A 789 8.77 -23.02 -7.12
CA ILE A 789 8.65 -22.48 -8.49
C ILE A 789 9.27 -21.08 -8.56
N GLY A 790 10.18 -20.80 -9.49
CA GLY A 790 10.73 -19.44 -9.66
C GLY A 790 9.66 -18.45 -10.11
N LEU A 791 9.11 -18.66 -11.31
CA LEU A 791 8.01 -17.87 -11.87
C LEU A 791 6.82 -18.78 -12.23
N ASP A 792 5.70 -18.60 -11.54
CA ASP A 792 4.46 -19.36 -11.76
C ASP A 792 3.46 -18.55 -12.60
N LEU A 793 3.37 -18.89 -13.89
CA LEU A 793 2.38 -18.37 -14.84
C LEU A 793 1.17 -19.31 -14.80
N ALA A 794 0.22 -19.02 -13.89
CA ALA A 794 -0.85 -19.93 -13.54
C ALA A 794 -2.05 -19.88 -14.52
N ASN A 795 -3.26 -20.16 -14.01
CA ASN A 795 -4.48 -20.19 -14.83
C ASN A 795 -4.86 -18.78 -15.33
N ASN A 796 -5.39 -18.71 -16.56
CA ASN A 796 -5.80 -17.46 -17.20
C ASN A 796 -4.69 -16.38 -17.22
N VAL A 797 -3.43 -16.76 -17.50
CA VAL A 797 -2.31 -15.83 -17.71
C VAL A 797 -1.94 -15.81 -19.19
N PHE A 798 -1.67 -14.63 -19.77
CA PHE A 798 -1.18 -14.49 -21.15
C PHE A 798 -0.29 -13.24 -21.27
N ASP A 799 0.49 -13.12 -22.34
CA ASP A 799 1.34 -11.97 -22.66
C ASP A 799 2.23 -11.52 -21.49
N VAL A 800 3.26 -12.32 -21.23
CA VAL A 800 4.25 -12.09 -20.18
C VAL A 800 5.63 -12.13 -20.78
N VAL A 801 6.39 -11.07 -20.53
CA VAL A 801 7.80 -10.96 -20.92
C VAL A 801 8.65 -11.02 -19.66
N VAL A 802 9.79 -11.70 -19.74
CA VAL A 802 10.88 -11.62 -18.75
C VAL A 802 12.13 -11.16 -19.50
N ASN A 803 12.72 -10.05 -19.07
CA ASN A 803 13.86 -9.40 -19.72
C ASN A 803 15.02 -9.25 -18.74
N GLY A 804 16.03 -10.12 -18.87
CA GLY A 804 17.08 -10.30 -17.88
C GLY A 804 16.59 -11.01 -16.62
N GLY A 805 17.56 -11.46 -15.81
CA GLY A 805 17.32 -11.97 -14.46
C GLY A 805 17.82 -13.40 -14.19
N ASN A 806 17.76 -13.78 -12.92
CA ASN A 806 18.17 -15.08 -12.40
C ASN A 806 17.00 -15.80 -11.71
N ILE A 807 16.93 -17.12 -11.88
CA ILE A 807 16.08 -18.01 -11.09
C ILE A 807 16.94 -19.19 -10.63
N GLU A 808 17.21 -19.32 -9.34
CA GLU A 808 18.16 -20.30 -8.79
C GLU A 808 17.55 -21.19 -7.69
N GLY A 809 17.83 -22.50 -7.76
CA GLY A 809 17.54 -23.47 -6.68
C GLY A 809 16.11 -24.03 -6.62
N PHE A 810 15.14 -23.39 -7.28
CA PHE A 810 13.75 -23.88 -7.35
C PHE A 810 13.62 -25.24 -8.05
N TYR A 811 12.67 -26.08 -7.63
CA TYR A 811 12.42 -27.36 -8.32
C TYR A 811 11.92 -27.17 -9.76
N THR A 812 11.11 -26.13 -9.99
CA THR A 812 10.73 -25.63 -11.33
C THR A 812 11.23 -24.20 -11.50
N GLY A 813 11.92 -23.89 -12.60
CA GLY A 813 12.30 -22.51 -12.93
C GLY A 813 11.07 -21.66 -13.28
N VAL A 814 10.45 -21.95 -14.42
CA VAL A 814 9.22 -21.28 -14.88
C VAL A 814 8.11 -22.31 -15.12
N ARG A 815 6.96 -22.15 -14.44
CA ARG A 815 5.77 -22.98 -14.65
C ARG A 815 4.79 -22.29 -15.59
N GLN A 816 4.65 -22.79 -16.82
CA GLN A 816 3.72 -22.25 -17.81
C GLN A 816 2.41 -23.06 -17.82
N ALA A 817 1.45 -22.75 -16.95
CA ALA A 817 0.26 -23.58 -16.76
C ALA A 817 -0.64 -23.65 -18.02
N LYS A 818 -0.67 -22.60 -18.84
CA LYS A 818 -1.36 -22.53 -20.16
C LYS A 818 -2.75 -23.19 -20.13
N THR A 819 -3.52 -22.82 -19.11
CA THR A 819 -4.85 -23.37 -18.84
C THR A 819 -5.84 -22.21 -18.69
N ALA A 820 -6.78 -22.12 -19.63
CA ALA A 820 -7.90 -21.20 -19.52
C ALA A 820 -9.04 -21.88 -18.76
N LEU A 821 -9.72 -21.13 -17.87
CA LEU A 821 -10.78 -21.65 -16.99
C LEU A 821 -12.05 -20.79 -17.01
N ASN A 822 -13.18 -21.46 -16.79
CA ASN A 822 -14.53 -20.92 -16.64
C ASN A 822 -15.02 -20.27 -17.95
N GLN A 823 -15.44 -19.00 -17.91
CA GLN A 823 -15.89 -18.27 -19.10
C GLN A 823 -14.81 -18.12 -20.18
N PHE A 824 -13.54 -18.41 -19.85
CA PHE A 824 -12.40 -18.38 -20.78
C PHE A 824 -12.06 -19.75 -21.39
N ASP A 825 -12.81 -20.82 -21.08
CA ASP A 825 -12.54 -22.18 -21.59
C ASP A 825 -12.39 -22.25 -23.13
N PHE A 826 -13.09 -21.38 -23.86
CA PHE A 826 -13.04 -21.25 -25.32
C PHE A 826 -11.67 -20.77 -25.87
N MET A 827 -10.82 -20.17 -25.04
CA MET A 827 -9.47 -19.72 -25.39
C MET A 827 -8.41 -20.84 -25.38
N ASN A 828 -8.69 -21.98 -24.73
CA ASN A 828 -7.80 -23.16 -24.72
C ASN A 828 -7.48 -23.71 -26.14
N ALA A 829 -8.22 -23.30 -27.16
CA ALA A 829 -8.05 -23.74 -28.55
C ALA A 829 -7.17 -22.82 -29.41
N LEU A 830 -6.64 -21.70 -28.88
CA LEU A 830 -5.95 -20.70 -29.69
C LEU A 830 -4.41 -20.79 -29.73
N ASP A 831 -3.76 -21.47 -28.78
CA ASP A 831 -2.29 -21.50 -28.57
C ASP A 831 -1.60 -20.12 -28.38
N GLN A 832 -2.36 -19.02 -28.41
CA GLN A 832 -1.88 -17.64 -28.25
C GLN A 832 -1.73 -17.27 -26.77
N TRP A 833 -0.59 -17.67 -26.20
CA TRP A 833 -0.19 -17.38 -24.82
C TRP A 833 0.84 -16.24 -24.70
N GLU A 834 1.56 -15.92 -25.79
CA GLU A 834 2.49 -14.77 -25.92
C GLU A 834 3.58 -14.65 -24.83
N TYR A 835 4.18 -15.77 -24.41
CA TYR A 835 5.31 -15.72 -23.46
C TYR A 835 6.65 -15.45 -24.16
N VAL A 836 7.46 -14.55 -23.58
CA VAL A 836 8.78 -14.19 -24.10
C VAL A 836 9.81 -14.15 -22.98
N TYR A 837 10.95 -14.81 -23.18
CA TYR A 837 12.07 -14.83 -22.24
C TYR A 837 13.32 -14.32 -22.95
N ILE A 838 13.88 -13.20 -22.49
CA ILE A 838 15.09 -12.55 -23.03
C ILE A 838 16.18 -12.65 -21.96
N ASP A 839 17.29 -13.31 -22.26
CA ASP A 839 18.46 -13.49 -21.36
C ASP A 839 18.16 -14.01 -19.92
N LEU A 840 16.99 -14.61 -19.69
CA LEU A 840 16.60 -15.21 -18.42
C LEU A 840 17.47 -16.44 -18.10
N ASN A 841 18.27 -16.34 -17.04
CA ASN A 841 19.13 -17.41 -16.57
C ASN A 841 18.43 -18.27 -15.49
N VAL A 842 18.16 -19.54 -15.78
CA VAL A 842 17.67 -20.53 -14.81
C VAL A 842 18.81 -21.46 -14.37
N LYS A 843 18.98 -21.68 -13.07
CA LYS A 843 20.06 -22.48 -12.46
C LYS A 843 19.53 -23.46 -11.41
N GLY A 844 20.08 -24.69 -11.42
CA GLY A 844 19.84 -25.70 -10.39
C GLY A 844 18.46 -26.37 -10.40
N ALA A 845 17.56 -25.99 -11.33
CA ALA A 845 16.21 -26.52 -11.38
C ALA A 845 16.14 -27.99 -11.83
N THR A 846 15.05 -28.66 -11.45
CA THR A 846 14.71 -30.00 -12.01
C THR A 846 14.00 -29.85 -13.36
N TRP A 847 13.27 -28.75 -13.55
CA TRP A 847 12.63 -28.36 -14.81
C TRP A 847 12.81 -26.86 -15.02
N ASP A 848 13.67 -26.45 -15.94
CA ASP A 848 13.90 -25.02 -16.21
C ASP A 848 12.61 -24.33 -16.66
N PHE A 849 11.85 -25.01 -17.54
CA PHE A 849 10.53 -24.60 -18.03
C PHE A 849 9.60 -25.81 -18.08
N THR A 850 8.34 -25.65 -17.68
CA THR A 850 7.29 -26.69 -17.88
C THR A 850 6.25 -26.23 -18.89
N ASN A 851 5.91 -27.10 -19.84
CA ASN A 851 4.94 -26.84 -20.92
C ASN A 851 5.33 -25.71 -21.92
N PRO A 852 6.60 -25.63 -22.39
CA PRO A 852 6.94 -24.73 -23.48
C PRO A 852 6.26 -25.16 -24.78
N THR A 853 5.78 -24.19 -25.57
CA THR A 853 5.12 -24.42 -26.87
C THR A 853 5.80 -23.59 -27.97
N ALA A 854 5.53 -23.90 -29.23
CA ALA A 854 6.15 -23.22 -30.38
C ALA A 854 5.74 -21.74 -30.56
N GLY A 855 4.85 -21.22 -29.71
CA GLY A 855 4.51 -19.80 -29.62
C GLY A 855 5.33 -19.01 -28.60
N ASP A 856 6.05 -19.69 -27.70
CA ASP A 856 6.94 -19.01 -26.75
C ASP A 856 8.22 -18.57 -27.45
N LYS A 857 8.72 -17.38 -27.12
CA LYS A 857 10.01 -16.87 -27.63
C LYS A 857 11.09 -17.00 -26.56
N PHE A 858 12.26 -17.50 -26.96
CA PHE A 858 13.50 -17.50 -26.18
C PHE A 858 14.53 -16.70 -26.97
N LEU A 859 14.98 -15.58 -26.42
CA LEU A 859 15.73 -14.52 -27.09
C LEU A 859 16.92 -14.06 -26.24
N THR A 860 17.77 -13.24 -26.84
CA THR A 860 18.82 -12.47 -26.19
C THR A 860 18.64 -10.98 -26.48
N ALA A 861 19.31 -10.09 -25.74
CA ALA A 861 19.33 -8.65 -26.02
C ALA A 861 19.87 -8.32 -27.45
N ALA A 862 20.61 -9.24 -28.08
CA ALA A 862 21.08 -9.12 -29.46
C ALA A 862 20.00 -9.46 -30.53
N ASP A 863 18.87 -10.03 -30.12
CA ASP A 863 17.69 -10.26 -30.97
C ASP A 863 16.68 -9.09 -30.91
N LEU A 864 16.87 -8.14 -29.98
CA LEU A 864 16.04 -6.94 -29.84
C LEU A 864 16.44 -5.84 -30.83
N THR A 865 15.51 -4.92 -31.10
CA THR A 865 15.77 -3.66 -31.82
C THR A 865 15.46 -2.47 -30.90
N PRO A 866 16.39 -2.04 -30.02
CA PRO A 866 16.12 -1.04 -28.99
C PRO A 866 15.64 0.30 -29.55
N GLY A 867 14.69 0.94 -28.84
CA GLY A 867 14.10 2.21 -29.24
C GLY A 867 13.14 2.11 -30.42
N GLN A 868 12.77 0.89 -30.86
CA GLN A 868 11.69 0.68 -31.80
C GLN A 868 10.37 0.56 -31.04
N LEU A 869 9.50 1.58 -31.15
CA LEU A 869 8.12 1.52 -30.68
C LEU A 869 7.23 2.35 -31.63
N ASP A 870 6.28 1.68 -32.29
CA ASP A 870 5.37 2.25 -33.31
C ASP A 870 4.05 1.47 -33.34
N TYR A 871 2.93 2.14 -33.66
CA TYR A 871 1.63 1.50 -33.83
C TYR A 871 0.93 1.97 -35.11
N GLN A 872 0.67 1.02 -36.01
CA GLN A 872 0.06 1.28 -37.31
C GLN A 872 -1.37 0.73 -37.34
N SER A 873 -2.34 1.64 -37.27
CA SER A 873 -3.77 1.32 -37.42
C SER A 873 -4.06 0.62 -38.75
N ALA A 874 -4.95 -0.37 -38.72
CA ALA A 874 -5.42 -1.09 -39.91
C ALA A 874 -6.39 -0.24 -40.77
N TYR A 875 -6.82 0.93 -40.28
CA TYR A 875 -7.81 1.79 -40.92
C TYR A 875 -7.14 2.87 -41.77
N ALA A 876 -7.01 2.60 -43.08
CA ALA A 876 -6.31 3.45 -44.05
C ALA A 876 -7.01 4.80 -44.38
N GLU A 877 -8.13 5.13 -43.74
CA GLU A 877 -8.98 6.30 -44.08
C GLU A 877 -9.19 7.27 -42.90
N THR A 878 -8.20 7.43 -42.02
CA THR A 878 -8.14 8.46 -40.95
C THR A 878 -9.28 8.45 -39.92
N HIS A 879 -10.09 7.39 -39.83
CA HIS A 879 -11.13 7.23 -38.81
C HIS A 879 -11.57 5.77 -38.70
N ILE A 880 -12.12 5.39 -37.55
CA ILE A 880 -12.73 4.07 -37.31
C ILE A 880 -14.26 4.18 -37.29
N THR A 881 -14.95 3.22 -37.91
CA THR A 881 -16.43 3.14 -37.94
C THR A 881 -16.96 2.05 -37.03
N GLN A 882 -18.17 2.24 -36.51
CA GLN A 882 -18.77 1.34 -35.52
C GLN A 882 -19.19 -0.01 -36.15
N VAL A 883 -18.79 -1.12 -35.51
CA VAL A 883 -19.17 -2.49 -35.87
C VAL A 883 -19.78 -3.16 -34.64
N ASN A 884 -20.99 -3.72 -34.78
CA ASN A 884 -21.72 -4.38 -33.68
C ASN A 884 -21.85 -3.51 -32.40
N SER A 885 -22.00 -2.19 -32.56
CA SER A 885 -22.10 -1.18 -31.50
C SER A 885 -20.81 -0.86 -30.70
N VAL A 886 -19.63 -1.30 -31.17
CA VAL A 886 -18.30 -0.91 -30.65
C VAL A 886 -17.38 -0.45 -31.80
N TYR A 887 -16.27 0.20 -31.50
CA TYR A 887 -15.21 0.53 -32.47
C TYR A 887 -13.99 -0.33 -32.15
N ASN A 888 -13.64 -1.29 -33.00
CA ASN A 888 -12.52 -2.18 -32.74
C ASN A 888 -11.22 -1.47 -33.12
N LEU A 889 -10.26 -1.40 -32.19
CA LEU A 889 -8.98 -0.74 -32.39
C LEU A 889 -8.00 -1.72 -33.04
N LEU A 890 -8.20 -1.97 -34.33
CA LEU A 890 -7.39 -2.92 -35.10
C LEU A 890 -6.15 -2.24 -35.66
N GLY A 891 -4.97 -2.82 -35.41
CA GLY A 891 -3.68 -2.35 -35.92
C GLY A 891 -2.54 -3.32 -35.64
N THR A 892 -1.32 -2.90 -35.99
CA THR A 892 -0.07 -3.64 -35.78
C THR A 892 0.87 -2.80 -34.92
N LYS A 893 1.20 -3.30 -33.72
CA LYS A 893 2.28 -2.74 -32.90
C LYS A 893 3.62 -3.31 -33.37
N THR A 894 4.63 -2.46 -33.44
CA THR A 894 6.02 -2.86 -33.69
C THR A 894 6.87 -2.33 -32.54
N ASP A 895 7.32 -3.23 -31.67
CA ASP A 895 8.17 -2.91 -30.51
C ASP A 895 9.58 -3.52 -30.66
N SER A 896 10.43 -3.40 -29.63
CA SER A 896 11.80 -3.95 -29.62
C SER A 896 11.86 -5.47 -29.79
N ILE A 897 10.77 -6.22 -29.56
CA ILE A 897 10.62 -7.67 -29.81
C ILE A 897 10.07 -7.95 -31.23
N GLY A 898 9.75 -6.89 -31.99
CA GLY A 898 9.22 -6.92 -33.34
C GLY A 898 7.70 -6.81 -33.40
N GLN A 899 7.11 -7.24 -34.52
CA GLN A 899 5.70 -6.98 -34.80
C GLN A 899 4.74 -7.88 -34.02
N THR A 900 3.55 -7.34 -33.71
CA THR A 900 2.40 -8.05 -33.15
C THR A 900 1.10 -7.37 -33.56
N ALA A 901 -0.02 -8.09 -33.53
CA ALA A 901 -1.33 -7.45 -33.64
C ALA A 901 -1.64 -6.70 -32.34
N GLY A 902 -2.27 -5.51 -32.44
CA GLY A 902 -2.83 -4.82 -31.27
C GLY A 902 -4.03 -5.60 -30.70
N TYR A 903 -4.86 -6.17 -31.58
CA TYR A 903 -5.98 -7.01 -31.17
C TYR A 903 -5.52 -8.35 -30.57
N LYS A 904 -5.83 -8.57 -29.28
CA LYS A 904 -5.59 -9.83 -28.57
C LYS A 904 -6.93 -10.53 -28.27
N PRO A 905 -7.13 -11.83 -28.60
CA PRO A 905 -8.42 -12.49 -28.34
C PRO A 905 -8.79 -12.61 -26.84
N TRP A 906 -7.79 -12.65 -25.97
CA TRP A 906 -7.96 -12.66 -24.50
C TRP A 906 -8.40 -11.31 -23.95
N ASP A 907 -7.96 -10.23 -24.59
CA ASP A 907 -8.20 -8.85 -24.19
C ASP A 907 -8.45 -7.99 -25.44
N PRO A 908 -9.67 -8.07 -26.00
CA PRO A 908 -9.96 -7.50 -27.31
C PRO A 908 -10.14 -5.98 -27.22
N ASP A 909 -9.28 -5.26 -27.92
CA ASP A 909 -9.23 -3.80 -27.88
C ASP A 909 -10.40 -3.13 -28.65
N TYR A 910 -11.27 -2.41 -27.93
CA TYR A 910 -12.39 -1.67 -28.51
C TYR A 910 -12.86 -0.48 -27.66
N ILE A 911 -13.39 0.53 -28.33
CA ILE A 911 -14.11 1.66 -27.73
C ILE A 911 -15.62 1.39 -27.72
N GLY A 912 -16.24 1.60 -26.57
CA GLY A 912 -17.67 1.42 -26.36
C GLY A 912 -18.49 2.70 -26.59
N LYS A 913 -19.43 2.96 -25.69
CA LYS A 913 -20.40 4.08 -25.74
C LYS A 913 -20.25 5.04 -24.54
N ALA A 914 -19.46 4.68 -23.52
CA ALA A 914 -19.18 5.54 -22.38
C ALA A 914 -17.88 6.33 -22.63
N GLU A 915 -16.87 5.61 -23.09
CA GLU A 915 -15.55 6.03 -23.56
C GLU A 915 -15.66 7.08 -24.69
N LEU A 916 -16.47 6.77 -25.73
CA LEU A 916 -16.81 7.72 -26.79
C LEU A 916 -17.61 8.93 -26.28
N ARG A 917 -18.31 8.82 -25.15
CA ARG A 917 -19.01 9.98 -24.58
C ARG A 917 -18.03 10.87 -23.83
N GLY A 918 -17.16 10.30 -23.00
CA GLY A 918 -16.12 11.01 -22.27
C GLY A 918 -15.19 11.78 -23.20
N SER A 919 -14.60 11.12 -24.21
CA SER A 919 -13.74 11.81 -25.19
C SER A 919 -14.42 12.96 -25.95
N ILE A 920 -15.72 12.86 -26.27
CA ILE A 920 -16.46 13.99 -26.87
C ILE A 920 -16.73 15.10 -25.84
N GLU A 921 -16.89 14.75 -24.56
CA GLU A 921 -17.11 15.71 -23.47
C GLU A 921 -15.81 16.47 -23.13
N GLN A 922 -14.67 15.78 -23.10
CA GLN A 922 -13.34 16.31 -22.77
C GLN A 922 -12.67 16.97 -23.99
N ASN A 923 -12.41 16.21 -25.05
CA ASN A 923 -11.63 16.66 -26.21
C ASN A 923 -12.50 17.33 -27.29
N GLY A 924 -13.83 17.25 -27.19
CA GLY A 924 -14.77 17.80 -28.17
C GLY A 924 -14.91 16.93 -29.43
N TYR A 925 -15.22 17.57 -30.57
CA TYR A 925 -15.30 16.90 -31.86
C TYR A 925 -14.90 17.79 -33.04
N TRP A 926 -14.38 17.14 -34.09
CA TRP A 926 -14.02 17.76 -35.36
C TRP A 926 -15.00 17.32 -36.46
N THR A 927 -14.99 18.07 -37.56
CA THR A 927 -15.67 17.70 -38.81
C THR A 927 -14.62 17.34 -39.87
N THR A 928 -14.75 16.19 -40.52
CA THR A 928 -13.89 15.81 -41.65
C THR A 928 -14.24 16.61 -42.92
N THR A 929 -13.35 16.65 -43.90
CA THR A 929 -13.56 17.43 -45.15
C THR A 929 -14.73 16.95 -46.01
N ASP A 930 -15.23 15.73 -45.79
CA ASP A 930 -16.45 15.16 -46.40
C ASP A 930 -17.72 15.36 -45.54
N GLY A 931 -17.61 16.02 -44.38
CA GLY A 931 -18.75 16.45 -43.55
C GLY A 931 -19.21 15.44 -42.48
N ARG A 932 -18.42 14.40 -42.20
CA ARG A 932 -18.66 13.48 -41.08
C ARG A 932 -18.08 14.07 -39.79
N ARG A 933 -18.54 13.60 -38.63
CA ARG A 933 -18.07 14.07 -37.32
C ARG A 933 -17.16 13.01 -36.71
N VAL A 934 -16.04 13.42 -36.14
CA VAL A 934 -15.09 12.51 -35.48
C VAL A 934 -14.74 13.00 -34.08
N ALA A 935 -14.57 12.07 -33.16
CA ALA A 935 -13.96 12.29 -31.85
C ALA A 935 -12.51 11.79 -31.91
N LEU A 936 -11.61 12.40 -31.14
CA LEU A 936 -10.31 11.82 -30.84
C LEU A 936 -10.50 10.75 -29.75
N ILE A 937 -9.72 9.68 -29.83
CA ILE A 937 -9.49 8.70 -28.75
C ILE A 937 -7.98 8.52 -28.70
N GLU A 938 -7.38 8.54 -27.52
CA GLU A 938 -5.95 8.38 -27.34
C GLU A 938 -5.65 7.05 -26.66
N GLU A 939 -4.65 6.36 -27.18
CA GLU A 939 -4.31 5.02 -26.74
C GLU A 939 -2.82 4.92 -26.45
N TYR A 940 -2.48 4.35 -25.30
CA TYR A 940 -1.10 4.10 -24.91
C TYR A 940 -0.68 2.68 -25.30
N TYR A 941 0.42 2.59 -26.04
CA TYR A 941 1.03 1.32 -26.45
C TYR A 941 2.42 1.18 -25.82
N SER A 942 2.69 0.03 -25.21
CA SER A 942 3.95 -0.25 -24.49
C SER A 942 4.91 -1.13 -25.30
N ASP A 943 6.21 -0.85 -25.23
CA ASP A 943 7.24 -1.81 -25.60
C ASP A 943 7.18 -3.03 -24.66
N ARG A 944 7.16 -4.23 -25.24
CA ARG A 944 7.07 -5.49 -24.47
C ARG A 944 8.33 -5.83 -23.66
N ALA A 945 9.51 -5.39 -24.08
CA ALA A 945 10.79 -5.69 -23.42
C ALA A 945 11.16 -4.65 -22.35
N THR A 946 10.89 -3.37 -22.57
CA THR A 946 11.29 -2.29 -21.65
C THR A 946 10.15 -1.74 -20.79
N GLY A 947 8.92 -1.77 -21.30
CA GLY A 947 7.75 -1.10 -20.71
C GLY A 947 7.51 0.32 -21.22
N ASP A 948 8.42 0.90 -22.01
CA ASP A 948 8.32 2.28 -22.51
C ASP A 948 7.02 2.51 -23.29
N VAL A 949 6.39 3.68 -23.14
CA VAL A 949 5.11 3.99 -23.80
C VAL A 949 5.22 5.03 -24.91
N ILE A 950 4.34 4.90 -25.91
CA ILE A 950 3.89 5.97 -26.81
C ILE A 950 2.39 6.19 -26.62
N LYS A 951 1.94 7.45 -26.73
CA LYS A 951 0.53 7.84 -26.85
C LYS A 951 0.20 8.01 -28.34
N VAL A 952 -0.96 7.52 -28.79
CA VAL A 952 -1.36 7.56 -30.21
C VAL A 952 -2.81 8.03 -30.35
N GLY A 953 -3.01 9.12 -31.07
CA GLY A 953 -4.33 9.64 -31.42
C GLY A 953 -5.03 8.82 -32.52
N VAL A 954 -6.27 8.41 -32.26
CA VAL A 954 -7.11 7.59 -33.14
C VAL A 954 -8.51 8.21 -33.28
N PHE A 955 -8.83 8.72 -34.46
CA PHE A 955 -10.16 9.28 -34.71
C PHE A 955 -11.25 8.21 -34.88
N VAL A 956 -12.42 8.44 -34.29
CA VAL A 956 -13.59 7.54 -34.39
C VAL A 956 -14.83 8.31 -34.89
N GLU A 957 -15.60 7.75 -35.82
CA GLU A 957 -16.77 8.43 -36.40
C GLU A 957 -17.94 8.48 -35.41
N ILE A 958 -18.43 9.69 -35.12
CA ILE A 958 -19.55 9.93 -34.20
C ILE A 958 -20.89 9.74 -34.94
N PRO A 959 -21.67 8.69 -34.64
CA PRO A 959 -22.91 8.36 -35.35
C PRO A 959 -23.87 9.56 -35.46
N THR A 960 -24.42 9.79 -36.64
CA THR A 960 -25.34 10.93 -36.91
C THR A 960 -26.63 10.90 -36.07
N SER A 961 -26.96 9.76 -35.46
CA SER A 961 -28.03 9.60 -34.48
C SER A 961 -27.70 10.20 -33.10
N TYR A 962 -26.43 10.46 -32.78
CA TYR A 962 -26.01 11.03 -31.51
C TYR A 962 -26.12 12.56 -31.54
N VAL A 963 -26.98 13.09 -30.67
CA VAL A 963 -27.22 14.53 -30.52
C VAL A 963 -26.21 15.09 -29.54
N LEU A 964 -25.20 15.80 -30.06
CA LEU A 964 -24.11 16.38 -29.27
C LEU A 964 -24.58 17.71 -28.68
N LYS A 965 -24.99 17.67 -27.42
CA LYS A 965 -25.48 18.80 -26.61
C LYS A 965 -25.77 18.32 -25.18
N ALA A 966 -25.92 19.25 -24.24
CA ALA A 966 -26.34 18.95 -22.89
C ALA A 966 -27.71 18.24 -22.83
N GLY A 967 -27.76 17.13 -22.07
CA GLY A 967 -28.92 16.24 -22.00
C GLY A 967 -29.25 15.54 -23.33
N GLY A 968 -28.23 15.28 -24.15
CA GLY A 968 -28.33 14.61 -25.45
C GLY A 968 -27.75 13.20 -25.42
N PHE A 969 -26.76 12.95 -26.29
CA PHE A 969 -25.80 11.86 -26.10
C PHE A 969 -24.79 12.21 -25.01
N THR A 970 -24.37 13.48 -24.98
CA THR A 970 -23.52 14.08 -23.96
C THR A 970 -24.32 14.71 -22.82
N ARG A 971 -23.67 14.90 -21.67
CA ARG A 971 -24.13 15.58 -20.47
C ARG A 971 -23.99 17.10 -20.60
N ILE A 972 -22.87 17.55 -21.16
CA ILE A 972 -22.55 18.95 -21.48
C ILE A 972 -22.72 19.24 -22.98
N ASP A 973 -22.62 20.51 -23.36
CA ASP A 973 -22.50 20.94 -24.76
C ASP A 973 -21.01 20.83 -25.18
N PRO A 974 -20.62 19.84 -26.03
CA PRO A 974 -19.21 19.60 -26.32
C PRO A 974 -18.64 20.59 -27.33
N VAL A 975 -17.33 20.86 -27.23
CA VAL A 975 -16.62 21.78 -28.10
C VAL A 975 -16.61 21.26 -29.54
N ASN A 976 -16.77 22.17 -30.51
CA ASN A 976 -16.60 21.89 -31.93
C ASN A 976 -15.30 22.53 -32.41
N ASN A 977 -14.29 21.68 -32.65
CA ASN A 977 -12.92 22.08 -32.96
C ASN A 977 -12.76 22.46 -34.45
N GLY A 978 -13.86 22.48 -35.22
CA GLY A 978 -13.90 22.95 -36.60
C GLY A 978 -13.73 21.84 -37.62
N VAL A 979 -12.76 22.01 -38.53
CA VAL A 979 -12.47 21.05 -39.61
C VAL A 979 -11.09 20.44 -39.37
N LEU A 980 -11.02 19.12 -39.25
CA LEU A 980 -9.78 18.40 -38.96
C LEU A 980 -8.74 18.60 -40.08
N ASN A 981 -7.57 19.16 -39.75
CA ASN A 981 -6.47 19.27 -40.69
C ASN A 981 -5.69 17.94 -40.77
N GLN A 982 -6.11 17.06 -41.68
CA GLN A 982 -5.43 15.77 -41.96
C GLN A 982 -4.02 15.91 -42.60
N ASN A 983 -3.48 17.12 -42.64
CA ASN A 983 -2.12 17.45 -43.08
C ASN A 983 -1.48 18.44 -42.08
N SER A 984 -1.89 18.40 -40.82
CA SER A 984 -1.15 19.07 -39.74
C SER A 984 0.24 18.43 -39.59
N ARG A 985 1.06 19.04 -38.75
CA ARG A 985 2.40 18.55 -38.42
C ARG A 985 2.53 18.60 -36.91
N ALA A 986 2.72 17.43 -36.31
CA ALA A 986 2.88 17.30 -34.86
C ALA A 986 3.84 18.33 -34.24
N PRO A 987 3.58 18.74 -32.98
CA PRO A 987 4.42 19.68 -32.23
C PRO A 987 5.91 19.32 -32.27
N ILE A 988 6.76 20.33 -32.18
CA ILE A 988 8.19 20.13 -31.90
C ILE A 988 8.38 20.36 -30.40
N ALA A 989 8.29 19.26 -29.66
CA ALA A 989 8.70 19.20 -28.26
C ALA A 989 10.23 19.12 -28.13
N GLN A 990 10.81 19.61 -27.03
CA GLN A 990 12.24 19.61 -26.73
C GLN A 990 12.50 19.18 -25.29
N ASP A 991 13.56 18.41 -25.06
CA ASP A 991 13.84 17.86 -23.73
C ASP A 991 14.27 18.95 -22.71
N ASP A 992 13.76 18.85 -21.49
CA ASP A 992 13.99 19.78 -20.39
C ASP A 992 14.91 19.23 -19.29
N THR A 993 15.41 20.15 -18.45
CA THR A 993 16.25 19.82 -17.29
C THR A 993 15.87 20.65 -16.07
N ALA A 994 15.73 20.00 -14.92
CA ALA A 994 15.51 20.64 -13.62
C ALA A 994 16.49 20.11 -12.55
N SER A 995 16.49 20.71 -11.36
CA SER A 995 17.23 20.22 -10.20
C SER A 995 16.48 20.48 -8.90
N VAL A 996 16.57 19.56 -7.96
CA VAL A 996 15.87 19.59 -6.66
C VAL A 996 16.74 18.88 -5.62
N THR A 997 16.50 19.11 -4.33
CA THR A 997 17.13 18.31 -3.26
C THR A 997 16.23 17.11 -2.93
N GLN A 998 16.83 15.97 -2.56
CA GLN A 998 16.12 14.79 -2.06
C GLN A 998 15.03 15.13 -1.02
N GLY A 999 13.89 14.42 -1.06
CA GLY A 999 12.74 14.69 -0.17
C GLY A 999 12.01 16.03 -0.40
N HIS A 1000 12.38 16.81 -1.41
CA HIS A 1000 11.70 18.07 -1.77
C HIS A 1000 11.13 18.03 -3.19
N SER A 1001 10.32 19.04 -3.55
CA SER A 1001 9.67 19.15 -4.86
C SER A 1001 10.10 20.38 -5.68
N VAL A 1002 9.87 20.31 -6.99
CA VAL A 1002 10.15 21.38 -7.96
C VAL A 1002 9.04 21.46 -9.00
N VAL A 1003 8.69 22.69 -9.41
CA VAL A 1003 7.70 22.96 -10.46
C VAL A 1003 8.41 23.34 -11.77
N ILE A 1004 7.98 22.74 -12.88
CA ILE A 1004 8.66 22.77 -14.19
C ILE A 1004 7.65 23.20 -15.27
N ASP A 1005 7.98 24.24 -16.03
CA ASP A 1005 7.21 24.70 -17.20
C ASP A 1005 7.69 23.97 -18.46
N VAL A 1006 7.19 22.74 -18.64
CA VAL A 1006 7.57 21.81 -19.73
C VAL A 1006 7.08 22.22 -21.13
N LEU A 1007 6.43 23.38 -21.27
CA LEU A 1007 5.97 23.92 -22.56
C LEU A 1007 6.73 25.20 -22.96
N ALA A 1008 7.60 25.74 -22.09
CA ALA A 1008 8.30 27.01 -22.29
C ALA A 1008 9.25 27.02 -23.51
N ASN A 1009 9.73 25.85 -23.91
CA ASN A 1009 10.67 25.61 -25.01
C ASN A 1009 9.96 25.16 -26.32
N ASP A 1010 8.68 24.80 -26.24
CA ASP A 1010 7.94 24.05 -27.25
C ASP A 1010 7.13 24.90 -28.22
N LYS A 1011 6.71 24.30 -29.35
CA LYS A 1011 5.93 24.98 -30.39
C LYS A 1011 5.28 24.03 -31.39
N ASP A 1012 4.14 24.46 -31.91
CA ASP A 1012 3.58 23.91 -33.15
C ASP A 1012 4.31 24.44 -34.42
N PRO A 1013 4.56 23.61 -35.45
CA PRO A 1013 5.18 24.04 -36.71
C PRO A 1013 4.29 24.80 -37.71
N ASP A 1014 2.97 24.73 -37.60
CA ASP A 1014 1.98 25.45 -38.44
C ASP A 1014 1.42 26.72 -37.76
N GLY A 1015 1.53 26.80 -36.44
CA GLY A 1015 1.12 27.92 -35.58
C GLY A 1015 -0.15 27.65 -34.76
N ASP A 1016 -0.58 26.40 -34.66
CA ASP A 1016 -1.72 26.00 -33.83
C ASP A 1016 -1.36 25.97 -32.32
N ALA A 1017 -2.37 25.88 -31.46
CA ALA A 1017 -2.17 25.87 -30.01
C ALA A 1017 -1.72 24.48 -29.53
N ILE A 1018 -0.75 24.45 -28.60
CA ILE A 1018 -0.26 23.24 -27.94
C ILE A 1018 -0.67 23.21 -26.47
N HIS A 1019 -0.74 22.01 -25.91
CA HIS A 1019 -1.00 21.77 -24.49
C HIS A 1019 -0.29 20.50 -24.01
N LEU A 1020 -0.07 20.41 -22.69
CA LEU A 1020 0.38 19.20 -22.00
C LEU A 1020 -0.74 18.16 -22.07
N ASP A 1021 -0.40 16.95 -22.50
CA ASP A 1021 -1.35 15.92 -22.94
C ASP A 1021 -1.03 14.57 -22.28
N GLY A 1022 -0.90 14.59 -20.96
CA GLY A 1022 -0.47 13.44 -20.17
C GLY A 1022 1.04 13.37 -19.96
N LEU A 1023 1.41 12.70 -18.88
CA LEU A 1023 2.78 12.47 -18.43
C LEU A 1023 2.94 11.00 -18.02
N PHE A 1024 4.18 10.55 -17.86
CA PHE A 1024 4.46 9.37 -17.06
C PHE A 1024 5.91 9.41 -16.57
N SER A 1025 6.16 8.78 -15.43
CA SER A 1025 7.51 8.49 -14.97
C SER A 1025 7.72 6.99 -14.81
N GLN A 1026 8.98 6.58 -14.73
CA GLN A 1026 9.39 5.24 -14.28
C GLN A 1026 9.95 5.28 -12.83
N HIS A 1027 10.15 6.49 -12.28
CA HIS A 1027 10.92 6.80 -11.08
C HIS A 1027 10.42 8.15 -10.46
N GLY A 1028 10.63 8.40 -9.16
CA GLY A 1028 10.06 9.56 -8.46
C GLY A 1028 8.52 9.63 -8.50
N HIS A 1029 7.94 10.76 -8.05
CA HIS A 1029 6.50 11.04 -8.14
C HIS A 1029 6.24 12.36 -8.89
N VAL A 1030 5.27 12.37 -9.81
CA VAL A 1030 5.08 13.46 -10.80
C VAL A 1030 3.60 13.75 -11.04
N VAL A 1031 3.20 15.02 -11.00
CA VAL A 1031 1.81 15.49 -11.08
C VAL A 1031 1.70 16.65 -12.09
N ALA A 1032 0.67 16.63 -12.96
CA ALA A 1032 0.33 17.78 -13.80
C ALA A 1032 -0.45 18.82 -13.00
N ASN A 1033 -0.03 20.08 -13.05
CA ASN A 1033 -0.71 21.20 -12.42
C ASN A 1033 -1.77 21.78 -13.38
N SER A 1034 -2.85 22.34 -12.82
CA SER A 1034 -3.98 22.90 -13.59
C SER A 1034 -3.65 24.14 -14.43
N ASP A 1035 -2.43 24.70 -14.31
CA ASP A 1035 -1.91 25.79 -15.14
C ASP A 1035 -1.08 25.30 -16.35
N GLY A 1036 -0.84 23.99 -16.48
CA GLY A 1036 -0.03 23.38 -17.52
C GLY A 1036 1.44 23.13 -17.15
N THR A 1037 1.86 23.49 -15.94
CA THR A 1037 3.18 23.10 -15.40
C THR A 1037 3.15 21.68 -14.81
N VAL A 1038 4.32 21.14 -14.47
CA VAL A 1038 4.48 19.82 -13.84
C VAL A 1038 5.18 19.96 -12.50
N SER A 1039 4.63 19.34 -11.46
CA SER A 1039 5.28 19.18 -10.15
C SER A 1039 6.00 17.83 -10.10
N TYR A 1040 7.30 17.85 -9.79
CA TYR A 1040 8.11 16.66 -9.51
C TYR A 1040 8.47 16.64 -8.02
N PHE A 1041 8.32 15.49 -7.37
CA PHE A 1041 8.69 15.24 -5.99
C PHE A 1041 9.82 14.20 -5.97
N ALA A 1042 10.96 14.56 -5.36
CA ALA A 1042 12.09 13.65 -5.19
C ALA A 1042 11.86 12.70 -4.02
N ASP A 1043 12.18 11.42 -4.20
CA ASP A 1043 12.19 10.43 -3.13
C ASP A 1043 13.18 10.86 -2.01
N PRO A 1044 12.81 10.71 -0.72
CA PRO A 1044 13.78 10.82 0.37
C PRO A 1044 14.95 9.84 0.18
N GLY A 1045 16.18 10.29 0.43
CA GLY A 1045 17.40 9.46 0.30
C GLY A 1045 17.87 9.17 -1.13
N PHE A 1046 17.06 9.44 -2.17
CA PHE A 1046 17.51 9.31 -3.56
C PHE A 1046 18.38 10.48 -4.00
N SER A 1047 19.48 10.20 -4.71
CA SER A 1047 20.28 11.24 -5.36
C SER A 1047 20.92 10.74 -6.67
N GLY A 1048 20.96 11.62 -7.67
CA GLY A 1048 21.32 11.27 -9.05
C GLY A 1048 20.38 11.91 -10.07
N ASP A 1049 20.53 11.56 -11.35
CA ASP A 1049 19.63 12.02 -12.41
C ASP A 1049 18.41 11.10 -12.51
N ASP A 1050 17.22 11.66 -12.36
CA ASP A 1050 15.92 11.03 -12.62
C ASP A 1050 15.36 11.46 -13.99
N VAL A 1051 14.48 10.65 -14.58
CA VAL A 1051 13.90 10.85 -15.92
C VAL A 1051 12.41 10.53 -15.95
N PHE A 1052 11.59 11.53 -16.27
CA PHE A 1052 10.19 11.37 -16.64
C PHE A 1052 9.94 11.87 -18.07
N TYR A 1053 8.75 11.58 -18.60
CA TYR A 1053 8.36 11.94 -19.95
C TYR A 1053 6.98 12.62 -19.97
N TYR A 1054 6.78 13.47 -20.96
CA TYR A 1054 5.50 14.15 -21.20
C TYR A 1054 5.11 14.10 -22.67
N PHE A 1055 3.82 14.29 -22.93
CA PHE A 1055 3.26 14.40 -24.27
C PHE A 1055 2.71 15.81 -24.52
N VAL A 1056 2.82 16.27 -25.76
CA VAL A 1056 2.36 17.58 -26.23
C VAL A 1056 1.44 17.38 -27.43
N GLN A 1057 0.22 17.92 -27.36
CA GLN A 1057 -0.80 17.75 -28.41
C GLN A 1057 -1.19 19.10 -29.05
N ASP A 1058 -1.36 19.12 -30.37
CA ASP A 1058 -1.89 20.27 -31.13
C ASP A 1058 -3.43 20.30 -31.18
N SER A 1059 -4.03 21.35 -31.74
CA SER A 1059 -5.50 21.44 -31.90
C SER A 1059 -6.13 20.48 -32.93
N ASN A 1060 -5.32 19.62 -33.57
CA ASN A 1060 -5.74 18.62 -34.54
C ASN A 1060 -5.57 17.17 -34.02
N GLY A 1061 -5.05 16.98 -32.80
CA GLY A 1061 -4.81 15.67 -32.20
C GLY A 1061 -3.49 15.01 -32.63
N ASP A 1062 -2.55 15.76 -33.22
CA ASP A 1062 -1.18 15.27 -33.45
C ASP A 1062 -0.38 15.42 -32.15
N ILE A 1063 0.30 14.33 -31.73
CA ILE A 1063 0.98 14.21 -30.43
C ILE A 1063 2.49 14.00 -30.63
N THR A 1064 3.30 14.66 -29.80
CA THR A 1064 4.75 14.46 -29.71
C THR A 1064 5.17 14.18 -28.26
N LYS A 1065 6.19 13.34 -28.06
CA LYS A 1065 6.79 13.00 -26.75
C LYS A 1065 8.13 13.71 -26.56
N ALA A 1066 8.39 14.19 -25.35
CA ALA A 1066 9.70 14.70 -24.92
C ALA A 1066 10.05 14.22 -23.50
N GLN A 1067 11.32 14.40 -23.11
CA GLN A 1067 11.88 13.97 -21.85
C GLN A 1067 12.15 15.14 -20.90
N VAL A 1068 11.97 14.93 -19.59
CA VAL A 1068 12.50 15.82 -18.55
C VAL A 1068 13.54 15.05 -17.75
N THR A 1069 14.69 15.66 -17.50
CA THR A 1069 15.75 15.09 -16.65
C THR A 1069 15.89 15.93 -15.38
N VAL A 1070 15.75 15.33 -14.20
CA VAL A 1070 15.81 16.03 -12.91
C VAL A 1070 17.04 15.56 -12.14
N THR A 1071 18.02 16.43 -11.92
CA THR A 1071 19.16 16.12 -11.05
C THR A 1071 18.74 16.32 -9.59
N VAL A 1072 18.71 15.23 -8.82
CA VAL A 1072 18.41 15.23 -7.38
C VAL A 1072 19.72 15.34 -6.59
N ASP A 1073 19.91 16.48 -5.95
CA ASP A 1073 21.04 16.83 -5.09
C ASP A 1073 20.85 16.32 -3.64
N ILE A 1074 21.98 16.13 -2.93
CA ILE A 1074 22.08 15.69 -1.53
C ILE A 1074 21.96 16.87 -0.55
#